data_AF-A0A7G1ICA6-F1
#
_entry.id   AF-A0A7G1ICA6-F1
#
_cell.length_a   1.000
_cell.length_b   1.000
_cell.length_c   1.000
_cell.angle_alpha   90.00
_cell.angle_beta   90.00
_cell.angle_gamma   90.00
#
_symmetry.space_group_name_H-M   'P 1'
#
loop_
_entity.id
_entity.type
_entity.pdbx_description
1 polymer ?
#
loop_
_entity_poly.entity_id
_entity_poly.type
_entity_poly.pdbx_seq_one_letter_code
_entity_poly.pdbx_strand_id
1 'polypeptide(L)'
;MLWGSLLPTAQAQPDTGPDNGVARYGACLAAQKQGELLILVDESSSLQDTDGKAARVQAAKYLVQTLGRYADRIQAKLDVAIAGFAESYVSEQDWTPLTGATAQHVGDALSTLASKNTGIDTDYWLALDGARQALASRGSGVGGADRCQAIAWFSDSKIDFTARPLTKPYAEGVPLNSANGVAETIRLATESICRPGGLADQLRSRGIVMLGVGLGDAARASQFDVMSAISTGRGLNGMPCGNITEPAPGDFYRVSNIDDMLFAFDSLNPEPGVPQRKGPVCELQVCQEARHDFVLDRSIKSVKILGSGGTPGIVPYLISPAGQKVELPNRSGPVSTEIAGTPVEYEWLSESSQTITIRNTGSPDWPGKWAIVYVDTTGQHPDAVSRVSIHIITDIFPVLVDAAKVAWRSGQAVKGLTFGLADGQGNPVKPGDLAGTATLSAVLEPDGAQPIPLLVSVPKTDIGKPVNADLTTVKPGHATLRMSLTITTAAATDRSGAQIAPGTTLSPQDVAMSIQILPKLGLPTPAGRIDFGTVVGARGATGSLAITGPGCVWIAASDKDNIIAAPEGIGTTRITSSADAPQTCLKVAAGETARLPVTLRTDRDGRGGLSGTVPVHISPLANPSDAQVVDVPFVASLTKPLSKTNFVLVFLAALLLGPGIPLALLYAGKWYAAKIPGEPMLAERIPVEVDPDSDTVVRNGSPFDMADTDLLRLVPGLAGGARKLSVLGLP
;
A
#
# COMPACT_ATOMS: atom_id res chain seq x y z
N MET A 1 49.26 21.68 -13.53
CA MET A 1 48.65 20.37 -13.85
C MET A 1 48.23 19.71 -12.56
N LEU A 2 46.94 19.71 -12.24
CA LEU A 2 46.28 18.83 -11.27
C LEU A 2 44.79 18.90 -11.61
N TRP A 3 44.33 17.92 -12.37
CA TRP A 3 42.93 17.76 -12.77
C TRP A 3 42.17 17.15 -11.58
N GLY A 4 41.25 17.93 -11.00
CA GLY A 4 40.28 17.43 -10.03
C GLY A 4 39.08 16.85 -10.75
N SER A 5 38.93 15.52 -10.71
CA SER A 5 37.80 14.79 -11.27
C SER A 5 36.56 15.01 -10.39
N LEU A 6 35.67 15.90 -10.80
CA LEU A 6 34.29 15.93 -10.29
C LEU A 6 33.55 14.73 -10.90
N LEU A 7 33.40 13.66 -10.13
CA LEU A 7 32.51 12.56 -10.50
C LEU A 7 31.06 13.05 -10.39
N PRO A 8 30.22 12.88 -11.42
CA PRO A 8 28.79 13.14 -11.30
C PRO A 8 28.20 12.16 -10.28
N THR A 9 27.47 12.71 -9.31
CA THR A 9 26.65 11.94 -8.37
C THR A 9 25.59 11.19 -9.18
N ALA A 10 25.78 9.88 -9.34
CA ALA A 10 24.80 9.00 -9.93
C ALA A 10 23.53 9.04 -9.08
N GLN A 11 22.45 9.60 -9.64
CA GLN A 11 21.10 9.27 -9.15
C GLN A 11 20.91 7.77 -9.43
N ALA A 12 20.67 6.97 -8.39
CA ALA A 12 20.19 5.61 -8.57
C ALA A 12 18.82 5.72 -9.28
N GLN A 13 18.85 5.52 -10.59
CA GLN A 13 17.66 5.39 -11.41
C GLN A 13 17.03 4.03 -11.04
N PRO A 14 15.71 3.94 -10.84
CA PRO A 14 15.06 2.65 -10.64
C PRO A 14 15.43 1.72 -11.79
N ASP A 15 15.59 0.45 -11.49
CA ASP A 15 15.84 -0.58 -12.50
C ASP A 15 14.60 -0.61 -13.41
N THR A 16 14.70 -0.02 -14.60
CA THR A 16 13.61 0.03 -15.57
C THR A 16 13.44 -1.30 -16.30
N GLY A 17 13.97 -2.38 -15.73
CA GLY A 17 13.81 -3.73 -16.24
C GLY A 17 12.38 -4.25 -16.06
N PRO A 18 12.01 -5.31 -16.79
CA PRO A 18 10.66 -5.91 -16.77
C PRO A 18 10.24 -6.47 -15.40
N ASP A 19 11.12 -6.47 -14.39
CA ASP A 19 10.88 -7.02 -13.06
C ASP A 19 10.57 -5.97 -11.99
N ASN A 20 10.42 -4.70 -12.36
CA ASN A 20 10.02 -3.65 -11.42
C ASN A 20 8.54 -3.81 -10.97
N GLY A 21 8.24 -3.32 -9.77
CA GLY A 21 6.95 -3.53 -9.10
C GLY A 21 5.76 -3.00 -9.92
N VAL A 22 5.90 -1.81 -10.50
CA VAL A 22 4.88 -1.21 -11.37
C VAL A 22 4.54 -2.09 -12.54
N ALA A 23 5.55 -2.53 -13.32
CA ALA A 23 5.33 -3.34 -14.50
C ALA A 23 4.61 -4.63 -14.13
N ARG A 24 4.96 -5.23 -12.97
CA ARG A 24 4.27 -6.42 -12.44
C ARG A 24 2.81 -6.15 -12.10
N TYR A 25 2.50 -5.04 -11.43
CA TYR A 25 1.11 -4.67 -11.13
C TYR A 25 0.30 -4.42 -12.41
N GLY A 26 0.86 -3.66 -13.36
CA GLY A 26 0.26 -3.41 -14.66
C GLY A 26 0.04 -4.70 -15.46
N ALA A 27 1.02 -5.60 -15.48
CA ALA A 27 0.94 -6.89 -16.16
C ALA A 27 -0.13 -7.81 -15.56
N CYS A 28 -0.25 -7.82 -14.23
CA CYS A 28 -1.32 -8.53 -13.54
C CYS A 28 -2.68 -7.93 -13.93
N LEU A 29 -2.82 -6.61 -13.87
CA LEU A 29 -4.08 -5.92 -14.17
C LEU A 29 -4.52 -6.13 -15.63
N ALA A 30 -3.56 -6.13 -16.56
CA ALA A 30 -3.79 -6.44 -17.98
C ALA A 30 -4.32 -7.87 -18.18
N ALA A 31 -3.84 -8.83 -17.40
CA ALA A 31 -4.27 -10.23 -17.46
C ALA A 31 -5.62 -10.47 -16.77
N GLN A 32 -5.76 -10.05 -15.51
CA GLN A 32 -6.92 -10.38 -14.67
C GLN A 32 -8.12 -9.45 -14.89
N LYS A 33 -7.89 -8.26 -15.46
CA LYS A 33 -8.89 -7.21 -15.64
C LYS A 33 -9.58 -6.80 -14.34
N GLN A 34 -8.95 -7.05 -13.19
CA GLN A 34 -9.43 -6.68 -11.87
C GLN A 34 -8.24 -6.38 -10.97
N GLY A 35 -8.33 -5.32 -10.18
CA GLY A 35 -7.26 -4.99 -9.23
C GLY A 35 -7.68 -3.96 -8.18
N GLU A 36 -6.85 -3.84 -7.17
CA GLU A 36 -6.99 -2.88 -6.08
C GLU A 36 -5.71 -2.08 -5.91
N LEU A 37 -5.87 -0.78 -5.67
CA LEU A 37 -4.79 0.12 -5.28
C LEU A 37 -5.17 0.84 -3.99
N LEU A 38 -4.34 0.67 -2.95
CA LEU A 38 -4.44 1.48 -1.74
C LEU A 38 -3.46 2.64 -1.82
N ILE A 39 -3.96 3.86 -1.75
CA ILE A 39 -3.14 5.07 -1.60
C ILE A 39 -2.98 5.32 -0.09
N LEU A 40 -1.76 5.16 0.41
CA LEU A 40 -1.40 5.28 1.83
C LEU A 40 -0.55 6.53 2.03
N VAL A 41 -1.09 7.54 2.70
CA VAL A 41 -0.50 8.89 2.78
C VAL A 41 -0.15 9.21 4.22
N ASP A 42 1.09 9.65 4.44
CA ASP A 42 1.55 10.20 5.71
C ASP A 42 0.78 11.50 6.04
N GLU A 43 0.40 11.66 7.30
CA GLU A 43 -0.31 12.81 7.85
C GLU A 43 0.43 13.45 9.04
N SER A 44 1.69 13.05 9.26
CA SER A 44 2.54 13.58 10.32
C SER A 44 2.84 15.07 10.14
N SER A 45 3.17 15.73 11.26
CA SER A 45 3.40 17.18 11.29
C SER A 45 4.65 17.63 10.54
N SER A 46 5.62 16.75 10.26
CA SER A 46 6.81 17.08 9.47
C SER A 46 6.48 17.54 8.05
N LEU A 47 5.31 17.12 7.53
CA LEU A 47 4.81 17.51 6.22
C LEU A 47 4.53 19.02 6.09
N GLN A 48 4.36 19.74 7.21
CA GLN A 48 4.24 21.20 7.17
C GLN A 48 5.52 21.86 6.64
N ASP A 49 6.68 21.25 6.91
CA ASP A 49 7.97 21.74 6.46
C ASP A 49 8.36 21.17 5.09
N THR A 50 8.09 19.89 4.85
CA THR A 50 8.58 19.15 3.67
C THR A 50 7.62 19.19 2.48
N ASP A 51 6.32 19.37 2.72
CA ASP A 51 5.25 19.38 1.70
C ASP A 51 4.20 20.48 1.97
N GLY A 52 4.65 21.68 2.34
CA GLY A 52 3.77 22.81 2.68
C GLY A 52 2.82 23.28 1.57
N LYS A 53 3.04 22.87 0.31
CA LYS A 53 2.13 23.11 -0.84
C LYS A 53 1.24 21.89 -1.18
N ALA A 54 1.28 20.84 -0.36
CA ALA A 54 0.54 19.59 -0.58
C ALA A 54 0.78 18.98 -1.98
N ALA A 55 2.02 19.02 -2.47
CA ALA A 55 2.37 18.47 -3.76
C ALA A 55 2.02 16.97 -3.83
N ARG A 56 2.12 16.23 -2.71
CA ARG A 56 1.73 14.80 -2.64
C ARG A 56 0.30 14.56 -3.12
N VAL A 57 -0.61 15.49 -2.82
CA VAL A 57 -2.02 15.43 -3.23
C VAL A 57 -2.14 15.64 -4.74
N GLN A 58 -1.43 16.61 -5.30
CA GLN A 58 -1.47 16.89 -6.73
C GLN A 58 -0.93 15.71 -7.55
N ALA A 59 0.13 15.06 -7.08
CA ALA A 59 0.68 13.90 -7.76
C ALA A 59 -0.20 12.65 -7.60
N ALA A 60 -0.81 12.44 -6.42
CA ALA A 60 -1.81 11.39 -6.23
C ALA A 60 -3.03 11.58 -7.16
N LYS A 61 -3.48 12.82 -7.39
CA LYS A 61 -4.52 13.14 -8.39
C LYS A 61 -4.09 12.75 -9.81
N TYR A 62 -2.87 13.08 -10.20
CA TYR A 62 -2.32 12.70 -11.50
C TYR A 62 -2.29 11.16 -11.68
N LEU A 63 -1.94 10.43 -10.63
CA LEU A 63 -1.95 8.96 -10.63
C LEU A 63 -3.34 8.41 -10.90
N VAL A 64 -4.34 8.80 -10.11
CA VAL A 64 -5.69 8.24 -10.23
C VAL A 64 -6.32 8.60 -11.58
N GLN A 65 -6.07 9.78 -12.12
CA GLN A 65 -6.50 10.16 -13.48
C GLN A 65 -5.82 9.33 -14.57
N THR A 66 -4.55 8.98 -14.39
CA THR A 66 -3.80 8.15 -15.34
C THR A 66 -4.27 6.69 -15.29
N LEU A 67 -4.38 6.14 -14.09
CA LEU A 67 -4.84 4.77 -13.88
C LEU A 67 -6.31 4.58 -14.26
N GLY A 68 -7.19 5.56 -14.00
CA GLY A 68 -8.59 5.48 -14.42
C GLY A 68 -8.76 5.38 -15.94
N ARG A 69 -7.96 6.15 -16.70
CA ARG A 69 -7.94 6.04 -18.17
C ARG A 69 -7.36 4.71 -18.65
N TYR A 70 -6.30 4.24 -18.01
CA TYR A 70 -5.73 2.94 -18.32
C TYR A 70 -6.75 1.82 -18.09
N ALA A 71 -7.44 1.84 -16.94
CA ALA A 71 -8.48 0.88 -16.58
C ALA A 71 -9.60 0.84 -17.63
N ASP A 72 -10.09 2.00 -18.09
CA ASP A 72 -11.09 2.07 -19.17
C ASP A 72 -10.59 1.43 -20.47
N ARG A 73 -9.34 1.74 -20.86
CA ARG A 73 -8.74 1.24 -22.10
C ARG A 73 -8.70 -0.29 -22.14
N ILE A 74 -8.24 -0.90 -21.05
CA ILE A 74 -8.13 -2.35 -20.94
C ILE A 74 -9.38 -3.02 -20.39
N GLN A 75 -10.46 -2.25 -20.11
CA GLN A 75 -11.68 -2.70 -19.46
C GLN A 75 -11.45 -3.43 -18.12
N ALA A 76 -10.48 -2.96 -17.34
CA ALA A 76 -10.21 -3.50 -16.02
C ALA A 76 -11.10 -2.85 -14.95
N LYS A 77 -11.57 -3.65 -14.00
CA LYS A 77 -12.20 -3.17 -12.77
C LYS A 77 -11.12 -2.85 -11.75
N LEU A 78 -10.69 -1.60 -11.73
CA LEU A 78 -9.74 -1.10 -10.75
C LEU A 78 -10.51 -0.39 -9.62
N ASP A 79 -10.35 -0.83 -8.37
CA ASP A 79 -10.88 -0.14 -7.20
C ASP A 79 -9.73 0.56 -6.45
N VAL A 80 -9.99 1.79 -5.98
CA VAL A 80 -9.05 2.58 -5.17
C VAL A 80 -9.63 2.87 -3.80
N ALA A 81 -8.81 2.70 -2.77
CA ALA A 81 -9.05 3.21 -1.43
C ALA A 81 -7.96 4.22 -1.04
N ILE A 82 -8.29 5.13 -0.12
CA ILE A 82 -7.37 6.14 0.39
C ILE A 82 -7.29 5.96 1.90
N ALA A 83 -6.08 5.95 2.43
CA ALA A 83 -5.82 5.89 3.87
C ALA A 83 -4.74 6.88 4.28
N GLY A 84 -4.95 7.49 5.43
CA GLY A 84 -3.98 8.33 6.13
C GLY A 84 -3.24 7.53 7.21
N PHE A 85 -2.04 7.96 7.57
CA PHE A 85 -1.38 7.45 8.77
C PHE A 85 -0.54 8.50 9.49
N ALA A 86 -0.53 8.41 10.81
CA ALA A 86 0.40 9.12 11.71
C ALA A 86 0.66 8.25 12.94
N GLU A 87 0.07 8.57 14.11
CA GLU A 87 0.08 7.68 15.29
C GLU A 87 -0.89 6.49 15.19
N SER A 88 -1.73 6.48 14.16
CA SER A 88 -2.68 5.42 13.82
C SER A 88 -2.93 5.36 12.32
N TYR A 89 -3.53 4.27 11.84
CA TYR A 89 -4.03 4.14 10.47
C TYR A 89 -5.48 4.62 10.41
N VAL A 90 -5.81 5.45 9.43
CA VAL A 90 -7.15 6.00 9.22
C VAL A 90 -7.63 5.70 7.81
N SER A 91 -8.82 5.12 7.68
CA SER A 91 -9.46 4.97 6.37
C SER A 91 -10.12 6.30 5.99
N GLU A 92 -9.62 6.92 4.93
CA GLU A 92 -10.06 8.24 4.46
C GLU A 92 -11.15 8.13 3.40
N GLN A 93 -11.00 7.15 2.52
CA GLN A 93 -12.00 6.77 1.54
C GLN A 93 -12.01 5.26 1.39
N ASP A 94 -13.20 4.66 1.45
CA ASP A 94 -13.38 3.25 1.16
C ASP A 94 -13.21 2.95 -0.34
N TRP A 95 -13.12 1.66 -0.68
CA TRP A 95 -12.92 1.16 -2.03
C TRP A 95 -13.96 1.72 -3.01
N THR A 96 -13.49 2.51 -3.96
CA THR A 96 -14.31 3.14 -5.00
C THR A 96 -13.81 2.73 -6.38
N PRO A 97 -14.71 2.38 -7.32
CA PRO A 97 -14.33 2.11 -8.70
C PRO A 97 -13.61 3.29 -9.33
N LEU A 98 -12.46 3.03 -9.94
CA LEU A 98 -11.63 4.01 -10.63
C LEU A 98 -11.70 3.81 -12.16
N THR A 99 -12.33 4.77 -12.82
CA THR A 99 -12.41 4.91 -14.28
C THR A 99 -12.02 6.33 -14.66
N GLY A 100 -11.89 6.63 -15.96
CA GLY A 100 -11.72 8.00 -16.43
C GLY A 100 -12.86 8.92 -15.98
N ALA A 101 -14.07 8.39 -15.81
CA ALA A 101 -15.24 9.14 -15.36
C ALA A 101 -15.28 9.38 -13.84
N THR A 102 -14.77 8.45 -13.02
CA THR A 102 -14.79 8.56 -11.55
C THR A 102 -13.49 9.13 -10.97
N ALA A 103 -12.42 9.23 -11.77
CA ALA A 103 -11.12 9.73 -11.31
C ALA A 103 -11.18 11.12 -10.67
N GLN A 104 -12.05 12.01 -11.15
CA GLN A 104 -12.23 13.33 -10.55
C GLN A 104 -12.78 13.22 -9.12
N HIS A 105 -13.77 12.36 -8.89
CA HIS A 105 -14.37 12.16 -7.57
C HIS A 105 -13.34 11.63 -6.55
N VAL A 106 -12.52 10.66 -6.95
CA VAL A 106 -11.39 10.16 -6.13
C VAL A 106 -10.36 11.27 -5.90
N GLY A 107 -10.09 12.10 -6.92
CA GLY A 107 -9.24 13.27 -6.81
C GLY A 107 -9.75 14.32 -5.81
N ASP A 108 -11.06 14.52 -5.74
CA ASP A 108 -11.68 15.44 -4.79
C ASP A 108 -11.49 14.93 -3.35
N ALA A 109 -11.62 13.62 -3.11
CA ALA A 109 -11.32 13.02 -1.81
C ALA A 109 -9.85 13.20 -1.41
N LEU A 110 -8.90 12.99 -2.33
CA LEU A 110 -7.48 13.27 -2.11
C LEU A 110 -7.22 14.73 -1.72
N SER A 111 -8.04 15.67 -2.20
CA SER A 111 -7.89 17.11 -1.87
C SER A 111 -8.02 17.38 -0.38
N THR A 112 -8.81 16.57 0.34
CA THR A 112 -9.01 16.73 1.79
C THR A 112 -7.74 16.44 2.59
N LEU A 113 -6.81 15.64 2.04
CA LEU A 113 -5.55 15.31 2.67
C LEU A 113 -4.59 16.50 2.73
N ALA A 114 -4.80 17.54 1.90
CA ALA A 114 -3.89 18.69 1.87
C ALA A 114 -3.76 19.36 3.25
N SER A 115 -4.84 19.41 4.04
CA SER A 115 -4.87 19.93 5.40
C SER A 115 -4.56 18.91 6.49
N LYS A 116 -4.32 17.63 6.15
CA LYS A 116 -4.02 16.56 7.10
C LYS A 116 -2.52 16.35 7.20
N ASN A 117 -1.91 17.15 8.06
CA ASN A 117 -0.47 17.20 8.31
C ASN A 117 -0.18 17.64 9.75
N THR A 118 -0.93 17.12 10.72
CA THR A 118 -0.85 17.50 12.14
C THR A 118 -0.66 16.30 13.07
N GLY A 119 -0.54 15.10 12.50
CA GLY A 119 -0.28 13.88 13.24
C GLY A 119 1.05 13.93 13.99
N ILE A 120 1.12 13.31 15.16
CA ILE A 120 2.24 13.49 16.10
C ILE A 120 3.37 12.46 15.93
N ASP A 121 3.11 11.37 15.21
CA ASP A 121 4.07 10.30 14.93
C ASP A 121 4.10 9.98 13.44
N THR A 122 5.15 9.27 13.03
CA THR A 122 5.28 8.62 11.72
C THR A 122 5.36 7.10 11.93
N ASP A 123 4.22 6.45 12.19
CA ASP A 123 4.14 5.03 12.57
C ASP A 123 3.95 4.10 11.36
N TYR A 124 5.05 3.71 10.73
CA TYR A 124 5.03 2.80 9.57
C TYR A 124 4.45 1.43 9.89
N TRP A 125 4.60 0.94 11.12
CA TRP A 125 4.12 -0.39 11.47
C TRP A 125 2.59 -0.41 11.44
N LEU A 126 1.94 0.57 12.08
CA LEU A 126 0.47 0.67 12.07
C LEU A 126 -0.06 0.97 10.66
N ALA A 127 0.65 1.79 9.88
CA ALA A 127 0.30 2.09 8.50
C ALA A 127 0.25 0.82 7.64
N LEU A 128 1.32 0.01 7.69
CA LEU A 128 1.45 -1.21 6.88
C LEU A 128 0.55 -2.35 7.37
N ASP A 129 0.32 -2.50 8.68
CA ASP A 129 -0.63 -3.50 9.19
C ASP A 129 -2.09 -3.12 8.87
N GLY A 130 -2.42 -1.82 8.94
CA GLY A 130 -3.73 -1.32 8.50
C GLY A 130 -3.95 -1.55 7.01
N ALA A 131 -2.97 -1.23 6.18
CA ALA A 131 -2.99 -1.50 4.74
C ALA A 131 -3.14 -3.00 4.43
N ARG A 132 -2.38 -3.85 5.11
CA ARG A 132 -2.47 -5.31 5.00
C ARG A 132 -3.90 -5.80 5.29
N GLN A 133 -4.53 -5.28 6.34
CA GLN A 133 -5.90 -5.64 6.73
C GLN A 133 -6.94 -5.13 5.71
N ALA A 134 -6.80 -3.89 5.24
CA ALA A 134 -7.68 -3.31 4.23
C ALA A 134 -7.65 -4.09 2.89
N LEU A 135 -6.47 -4.55 2.48
CA LEU A 135 -6.33 -5.41 1.29
C LEU A 135 -6.75 -6.87 1.56
N ALA A 136 -6.64 -7.36 2.80
CA ALA A 136 -7.13 -8.68 3.20
C ALA A 136 -8.66 -8.80 3.12
N SER A 137 -9.39 -7.74 3.49
CA SER A 137 -10.86 -7.75 3.49
C SER A 137 -11.47 -7.88 2.10
N ARG A 138 -10.69 -7.63 1.03
CA ARG A 138 -11.09 -7.82 -0.38
C ARG A 138 -11.27 -9.29 -0.77
N GLY A 139 -10.72 -10.22 0.01
CA GLY A 139 -10.82 -11.66 -0.22
C GLY A 139 -10.12 -12.13 -1.50
N SER A 140 -10.54 -13.29 -2.01
CA SER A 140 -9.96 -13.90 -3.23
C SER A 140 -10.51 -13.26 -4.51
N GLY A 141 -9.73 -13.29 -5.59
CA GLY A 141 -10.12 -12.85 -6.94
C GLY A 141 -11.03 -13.86 -7.65
N VAL A 142 -11.34 -13.58 -8.93
CA VAL A 142 -12.21 -14.45 -9.75
C VAL A 142 -11.63 -15.87 -9.82
N GLY A 143 -12.47 -16.88 -9.60
CA GLY A 143 -12.05 -18.29 -9.62
C GLY A 143 -11.12 -18.69 -8.47
N GLY A 144 -10.97 -17.86 -7.43
CA GLY A 144 -10.09 -18.13 -6.29
C GLY A 144 -8.64 -17.72 -6.49
N ALA A 145 -8.29 -17.05 -7.60
CA ALA A 145 -6.96 -16.52 -7.86
C ALA A 145 -6.59 -15.35 -6.92
N ASP A 146 -5.30 -15.06 -6.81
CA ASP A 146 -4.82 -13.85 -6.13
C ASP A 146 -5.19 -12.61 -6.93
N ARG A 147 -5.67 -11.57 -6.24
CA ARG A 147 -6.04 -10.28 -6.86
C ARG A 147 -4.78 -9.48 -7.18
N CYS A 148 -4.84 -8.65 -8.22
CA CYS A 148 -3.79 -7.67 -8.48
C CYS A 148 -3.87 -6.54 -7.44
N GLN A 149 -3.01 -6.57 -6.42
CA GLN A 149 -3.04 -5.64 -5.30
C GLN A 149 -1.74 -4.83 -5.23
N ALA A 150 -1.87 -3.52 -4.98
CA ALA A 150 -0.74 -2.62 -4.76
C ALA A 150 -1.00 -1.60 -3.65
N ILE A 151 0.09 -1.12 -3.04
CA ILE A 151 0.10 0.01 -2.12
C ILE A 151 0.98 1.10 -2.72
N ALA A 152 0.40 2.28 -2.98
CA ALA A 152 1.15 3.50 -3.24
C ALA A 152 1.35 4.26 -1.93
N TRP A 153 2.57 4.29 -1.42
CA TRP A 153 2.91 4.74 -0.07
C TRP A 153 3.73 6.03 -0.10
N PHE A 154 3.23 7.08 0.55
CA PHE A 154 3.81 8.42 0.57
C PHE A 154 4.25 8.78 1.99
N SER A 155 5.50 9.22 2.15
CA SER A 155 6.02 9.72 3.43
C SER A 155 7.25 10.60 3.20
N ASP A 156 7.51 11.55 4.09
CA ASP A 156 8.58 12.55 3.98
C ASP A 156 9.80 12.30 4.88
N SER A 157 9.70 11.32 5.76
CA SER A 157 10.62 11.12 6.87
C SER A 157 10.75 9.63 7.21
N LYS A 158 11.49 9.31 8.27
CA LYS A 158 11.65 7.94 8.78
C LYS A 158 10.59 7.64 9.83
N ILE A 159 10.55 6.40 10.32
CA ILE A 159 9.81 6.06 11.53
C ILE A 159 10.25 7.00 12.66
N ASP A 160 9.29 7.74 13.22
CA ASP A 160 9.53 8.69 14.30
C ASP A 160 8.34 8.73 15.26
N PHE A 161 8.62 8.99 16.54
CA PHE A 161 7.61 8.99 17.59
C PHE A 161 7.81 10.12 18.59
N THR A 162 6.72 10.78 18.95
CA THR A 162 6.72 11.81 19.99
C THR A 162 6.63 11.18 21.40
N ALA A 163 7.54 11.56 22.29
CA ALA A 163 7.62 11.00 23.64
C ALA A 163 6.37 11.30 24.50
N ARG A 164 5.73 10.26 25.04
CA ARG A 164 4.52 10.34 25.87
C ARG A 164 4.27 9.04 26.66
N PRO A 165 3.47 9.03 27.75
CA PRO A 165 3.22 7.84 28.56
C PRO A 165 2.29 6.83 27.85
N LEU A 166 2.84 6.10 26.87
CA LEU A 166 2.18 5.09 26.05
C LEU A 166 3.16 3.94 25.76
N THR A 167 2.64 2.77 25.41
CA THR A 167 3.40 1.67 24.78
C THR A 167 2.73 1.27 23.47
N LYS A 168 3.53 0.99 22.44
CA LYS A 168 3.05 0.57 21.11
C LYS A 168 2.90 -0.96 21.03
N PRO A 169 1.98 -1.50 20.20
CA PRO A 169 1.66 -2.95 20.18
C PRO A 169 2.82 -3.85 19.71
N TYR A 170 3.78 -3.31 18.97
CA TYR A 170 4.98 -4.00 18.48
C TYR A 170 6.22 -3.75 19.37
N ALA A 171 6.05 -3.04 20.49
CA ALA A 171 7.11 -2.72 21.44
C ALA A 171 6.62 -2.92 22.89
N GLU A 172 5.94 -4.04 23.16
CA GLU A 172 5.41 -4.36 24.48
C GLU A 172 6.52 -4.29 25.56
N GLY A 173 6.25 -3.60 26.67
CA GLY A 173 7.21 -3.41 27.77
C GLY A 173 8.17 -2.22 27.61
N VAL A 174 8.15 -1.52 26.47
CA VAL A 174 8.94 -0.31 26.25
C VAL A 174 8.04 0.93 26.39
N PRO A 175 8.22 1.77 27.42
CA PRO A 175 7.47 3.01 27.55
C PRO A 175 8.01 4.08 26.59
N LEU A 176 7.12 4.75 25.87
CA LEU A 176 7.44 5.81 24.91
C LEU A 176 7.70 7.17 25.59
N ASN A 177 7.95 7.22 26.90
CA ASN A 177 8.01 8.47 27.67
C ASN A 177 9.43 9.04 27.86
N SER A 178 10.41 8.54 27.11
CA SER A 178 11.81 8.99 27.16
C SER A 178 12.47 8.87 25.79
N ALA A 179 13.57 9.60 25.57
CA ALA A 179 14.35 9.52 24.33
C ALA A 179 14.86 8.09 24.05
N ASN A 180 15.30 7.37 25.09
CA ASN A 180 15.71 5.98 24.97
C ASN A 180 14.52 5.07 24.62
N GLY A 181 13.36 5.30 25.21
CA GLY A 181 12.13 4.57 24.88
C GLY A 181 11.69 4.79 23.44
N VAL A 182 11.80 6.02 22.93
CA VAL A 182 11.57 6.35 21.51
C VAL A 182 12.54 5.60 20.61
N ALA A 183 13.84 5.70 20.87
CA ALA A 183 14.86 5.03 20.05
C ALA A 183 14.66 3.50 20.01
N GLU A 184 14.36 2.90 21.16
CA GLU A 184 14.09 1.45 21.24
C GLU A 184 12.78 1.07 20.54
N THR A 185 11.75 1.91 20.62
CA THR A 185 10.48 1.69 19.91
C THR A 185 10.69 1.73 18.38
N ILE A 186 11.50 2.67 17.87
CA ILE A 186 11.88 2.74 16.45
C ILE A 186 12.62 1.46 16.03
N ARG A 187 13.57 0.99 16.85
CA ARG A 187 14.33 -0.23 16.58
C ARG A 187 13.41 -1.44 16.49
N LEU A 188 12.52 -1.62 17.47
CA LEU A 188 11.55 -2.74 17.52
C LEU A 188 10.51 -2.66 16.39
N ALA A 189 10.04 -1.48 16.02
CA ALA A 189 9.17 -1.30 14.87
C ALA A 189 9.86 -1.77 13.59
N THR A 190 11.10 -1.31 13.36
CA THR A 190 11.90 -1.65 12.19
C THR A 190 12.19 -3.14 12.14
N GLU A 191 12.63 -3.74 13.25
CA GLU A 191 12.86 -5.18 13.36
C GLU A 191 11.58 -5.98 13.11
N SER A 192 10.44 -5.55 13.66
CA SER A 192 9.18 -6.24 13.44
C SER A 192 8.71 -6.17 11.98
N ILE A 193 9.04 -5.12 11.25
CA ILE A 193 8.71 -5.00 9.84
C ILE A 193 9.66 -5.85 8.99
N CYS A 194 10.97 -5.75 9.26
CA CYS A 194 12.04 -6.18 8.37
C CYS A 194 12.70 -7.50 8.72
N ARG A 195 12.39 -8.13 9.87
CA ARG A 195 12.85 -9.50 10.12
C ARG A 195 12.32 -10.47 9.05
N PRO A 196 12.98 -11.61 8.80
CA PRO A 196 12.42 -12.72 8.05
C PRO A 196 11.00 -13.10 8.50
N GLY A 197 10.05 -13.16 7.56
CA GLY A 197 8.63 -13.42 7.84
C GLY A 197 7.90 -12.28 8.57
N GLY A 198 8.53 -11.11 8.70
CA GLY A 198 7.99 -9.90 9.31
C GLY A 198 6.87 -9.25 8.50
N LEU A 199 6.43 -8.07 8.92
CA LEU A 199 5.27 -7.40 8.29
C LEU A 199 5.47 -7.15 6.78
N ALA A 200 6.70 -6.86 6.35
CA ALA A 200 7.02 -6.73 4.93
C ALA A 200 6.76 -8.03 4.16
N ASP A 201 7.23 -9.17 4.67
CA ASP A 201 6.99 -10.49 4.05
C ASP A 201 5.51 -10.91 4.12
N GLN A 202 4.76 -10.45 5.14
CA GLN A 202 3.31 -10.69 5.23
C GLN A 202 2.53 -10.00 4.11
N LEU A 203 2.98 -8.83 3.65
CA LEU A 203 2.43 -8.15 2.47
C LEU A 203 2.86 -8.88 1.19
N ARG A 204 4.16 -9.17 1.06
CA ARG A 204 4.77 -9.73 -0.16
C ARG A 204 4.33 -11.16 -0.46
N SER A 205 4.15 -11.99 0.57
CA SER A 205 3.63 -13.36 0.42
C SER A 205 2.18 -13.42 -0.08
N ARG A 206 1.49 -12.27 -0.12
CA ARG A 206 0.15 -12.11 -0.71
C ARG A 206 0.19 -11.46 -2.10
N GLY A 207 1.38 -11.29 -2.68
CA GLY A 207 1.56 -10.67 -3.99
C GLY A 207 1.31 -9.17 -4.02
N ILE A 208 1.24 -8.49 -2.86
CA ILE A 208 1.00 -7.05 -2.80
C ILE A 208 2.27 -6.32 -3.25
N VAL A 209 2.15 -5.52 -4.32
CA VAL A 209 3.23 -4.68 -4.84
C VAL A 209 3.34 -3.40 -4.01
N MET A 210 4.57 -3.04 -3.63
CA MET A 210 4.84 -1.83 -2.86
C MET A 210 5.41 -0.71 -3.75
N LEU A 211 4.82 0.47 -3.73
CA LEU A 211 5.31 1.64 -4.48
C LEU A 211 5.59 2.75 -3.49
N GLY A 212 6.83 2.87 -3.03
CA GLY A 212 7.23 3.89 -2.06
C GLY A 212 7.64 5.20 -2.72
N VAL A 213 7.11 6.32 -2.24
CA VAL A 213 7.48 7.67 -2.67
C VAL A 213 7.94 8.49 -1.46
N GLY A 214 9.25 8.71 -1.37
CA GLY A 214 9.90 9.49 -0.32
C GLY A 214 9.98 10.97 -0.67
N LEU A 215 9.29 11.82 0.12
CA LEU A 215 9.21 13.28 -0.07
C LEU A 215 10.40 13.97 0.61
N GLY A 216 11.48 14.21 -0.13
CA GLY A 216 12.60 14.95 0.41
C GLY A 216 13.79 15.16 -0.51
N ASP A 217 14.64 16.10 -0.11
CA ASP A 217 15.83 16.51 -0.84
C ASP A 217 17.01 15.54 -0.67
N ALA A 218 18.04 15.71 -1.50
CA ALA A 218 19.18 14.79 -1.54
C ALA A 218 19.95 14.70 -0.21
N ALA A 219 19.95 15.77 0.59
CA ALA A 219 20.61 15.82 1.90
C ALA A 219 19.98 14.86 2.92
N ARG A 220 18.73 14.43 2.72
CA ARG A 220 17.98 13.52 3.60
C ARG A 220 17.95 12.07 3.11
N ALA A 221 18.85 11.67 2.20
CA ALA A 221 18.86 10.33 1.59
C ALA A 221 18.75 9.17 2.59
N SER A 222 19.50 9.23 3.69
CA SER A 222 19.53 8.19 4.73
C SER A 222 18.22 8.05 5.52
N GLN A 223 17.34 9.05 5.48
CA GLN A 223 16.04 8.97 6.15
C GLN A 223 15.10 7.97 5.46
N PHE A 224 15.34 7.66 4.18
CA PHE A 224 14.51 6.76 3.39
C PHE A 224 15.04 5.33 3.31
N ASP A 225 16.11 4.96 4.04
CA ASP A 225 16.69 3.62 3.98
C ASP A 225 15.68 2.53 4.38
N VAL A 226 14.93 2.77 5.47
CA VAL A 226 13.90 1.82 5.94
C VAL A 226 12.74 1.74 4.96
N MET A 227 12.21 2.88 4.51
CA MET A 227 11.10 2.93 3.55
C MET A 227 11.46 2.24 2.24
N SER A 228 12.63 2.56 1.68
CA SER A 228 13.12 1.92 0.46
C SER A 228 13.31 0.42 0.65
N ALA A 229 13.90 -0.04 1.76
CA ALA A 229 14.07 -1.46 2.03
C ALA A 229 12.73 -2.20 2.16
N ILE A 230 11.72 -1.59 2.78
CA ILE A 230 10.37 -2.13 2.85
C ILE A 230 9.76 -2.25 1.45
N SER A 231 9.91 -1.23 0.61
CA SER A 231 9.34 -1.23 -0.74
C SER A 231 10.03 -2.20 -1.71
N THR A 232 11.35 -2.32 -1.66
CA THR A 232 12.15 -3.04 -2.68
C THR A 232 12.79 -4.33 -2.17
N GLY A 233 12.68 -4.65 -0.88
CA GLY A 233 13.41 -5.75 -0.23
C GLY A 233 14.88 -5.46 0.08
N ARG A 234 15.50 -4.52 -0.64
CA ARG A 234 16.87 -4.03 -0.40
C ARG A 234 16.92 -2.51 -0.61
N GLY A 235 17.08 -1.77 0.48
CA GLY A 235 17.03 -0.30 0.48
C GLY A 235 18.21 0.35 -0.24
N LEU A 236 18.17 1.68 -0.37
CA LEU A 236 19.15 2.48 -1.11
C LEU A 236 20.61 2.22 -0.70
N ASN A 237 20.84 2.01 0.61
CA ASN A 237 22.17 1.70 1.17
C ASN A 237 22.38 0.19 1.43
N GLY A 238 21.64 -0.68 0.74
CA GLY A 238 21.75 -2.14 0.85
C GLY A 238 21.08 -2.72 2.10
N MET A 239 20.31 -1.93 2.86
CA MET A 239 19.58 -2.41 4.03
C MET A 239 18.59 -3.51 3.62
N PRO A 240 18.71 -4.75 4.14
CA PRO A 240 17.75 -5.80 3.84
C PRO A 240 16.46 -5.60 4.65
N CYS A 241 15.34 -6.02 4.10
CA CYS A 241 14.08 -6.07 4.82
C CYS A 241 13.24 -7.24 4.31
N GLY A 242 12.99 -8.24 5.16
CA GLY A 242 12.31 -9.48 4.80
C GLY A 242 13.19 -10.47 4.03
N ASN A 243 12.65 -11.67 3.78
CA ASN A 243 13.25 -12.74 2.99
C ASN A 243 12.67 -12.84 1.58
N ILE A 244 11.49 -12.28 1.34
CA ILE A 244 10.87 -12.28 0.01
C ILE A 244 11.39 -11.07 -0.75
N THR A 245 12.40 -11.28 -1.58
CA THR A 245 13.05 -10.21 -2.37
C THR A 245 13.01 -10.45 -3.88
N GLU A 246 12.55 -11.62 -4.32
CA GLU A 246 12.45 -11.98 -5.74
C GLU A 246 11.06 -12.57 -6.06
N PRO A 247 10.40 -12.11 -7.14
CA PRO A 247 10.75 -10.90 -7.89
C PRO A 247 10.76 -9.66 -6.97
N ALA A 248 11.38 -8.56 -7.41
CA ALA A 248 11.47 -7.34 -6.61
C ALA A 248 10.08 -6.98 -6.05
N PRO A 249 9.94 -6.83 -4.71
CA PRO A 249 8.65 -6.58 -4.06
C PRO A 249 7.90 -5.35 -4.58
N GLY A 250 8.63 -4.40 -5.14
CA GLY A 250 8.14 -3.07 -5.38
C GLY A 250 9.24 -2.12 -5.79
N ASP A 251 8.87 -0.84 -5.88
CA ASP A 251 9.73 0.25 -6.32
C ASP A 251 9.81 1.34 -5.25
N PHE A 252 10.92 2.08 -5.26
CA PHE A 252 11.10 3.25 -4.41
C PHE A 252 11.56 4.45 -5.23
N TYR A 253 10.85 5.56 -5.09
CA TYR A 253 11.13 6.81 -5.75
C TYR A 253 11.38 7.89 -4.71
N ARG A 254 12.49 8.62 -4.84
CA ARG A 254 12.74 9.81 -4.03
C ARG A 254 12.41 11.05 -4.84
N VAL A 255 11.65 11.97 -4.27
CA VAL A 255 11.14 13.15 -4.96
C VAL A 255 11.48 14.40 -4.15
N SER A 256 12.11 15.40 -4.79
CA SER A 256 12.54 16.63 -4.12
C SER A 256 11.61 17.82 -4.41
N ASN A 257 10.78 17.71 -5.44
CA ASN A 257 9.85 18.75 -5.88
C ASN A 257 8.65 18.11 -6.60
N ILE A 258 7.67 18.94 -6.95
CA ILE A 258 6.45 18.49 -7.64
C ILE A 258 6.74 17.81 -8.98
N ASP A 259 7.72 18.28 -9.74
CA ASP A 259 8.08 17.70 -11.03
C ASP A 259 8.64 16.28 -10.85
N ASP A 260 9.61 16.08 -9.95
CA ASP A 260 10.14 14.75 -9.62
C ASP A 260 9.05 13.79 -9.20
N MET A 261 8.07 14.31 -8.46
CA MET A 261 6.93 13.53 -8.06
C MET A 261 6.03 13.17 -9.23
N LEU A 262 5.64 14.13 -10.09
CA LEU A 262 4.87 13.83 -11.30
C LEU A 262 5.54 12.74 -12.14
N PHE A 263 6.87 12.80 -12.32
CA PHE A 263 7.61 11.78 -13.07
C PHE A 263 7.74 10.43 -12.34
N ALA A 264 7.91 10.42 -11.02
CA ALA A 264 7.87 9.19 -10.23
C ALA A 264 6.51 8.50 -10.38
N PHE A 265 5.43 9.27 -10.32
CA PHE A 265 4.07 8.76 -10.52
C PHE A 265 3.77 8.35 -11.95
N ASP A 266 4.32 9.07 -12.94
CA ASP A 266 4.21 8.71 -14.35
C ASP A 266 4.96 7.41 -14.67
N SER A 267 6.05 7.12 -13.96
CA SER A 267 6.70 5.82 -14.06
C SER A 267 5.82 4.67 -13.54
N LEU A 268 4.76 4.98 -12.77
CA LEU A 268 3.71 4.02 -12.38
C LEU A 268 2.70 3.76 -13.51
N ASN A 269 2.79 4.48 -14.63
CA ASN A 269 1.90 4.33 -15.78
C ASN A 269 2.31 3.09 -16.60
N PRO A 270 1.46 2.05 -16.69
CA PRO A 270 1.76 0.83 -17.45
C PRO A 270 1.63 1.02 -18.97
N GLU A 271 1.51 2.24 -19.47
CA GLU A 271 1.41 2.51 -20.89
C GLU A 271 2.76 2.40 -21.60
N PRO A 272 2.81 1.66 -22.74
CA PRO A 272 4.03 1.56 -23.53
C PRO A 272 4.44 2.92 -24.08
N GLY A 273 5.74 3.11 -24.27
CA GLY A 273 6.24 4.39 -24.71
C GLY A 273 7.76 4.46 -24.81
N VAL A 274 8.25 5.67 -24.93
CA VAL A 274 9.66 5.97 -24.77
C VAL A 274 9.90 6.24 -23.27
N PRO A 275 10.77 5.44 -22.60
CA PRO A 275 11.13 5.69 -21.21
C PRO A 275 11.63 7.11 -21.00
N GLN A 276 11.58 7.57 -19.76
CA GLN A 276 11.99 8.92 -19.39
C GLN A 276 13.38 9.28 -19.95
N ARG A 277 13.50 10.43 -20.62
CA ARG A 277 14.77 10.98 -21.12
C ARG A 277 14.99 12.40 -20.59
N LYS A 278 16.26 12.73 -20.36
CA LYS A 278 16.71 14.10 -20.10
C LYS A 278 17.38 14.65 -21.36
N GLY A 279 17.26 15.94 -21.61
CA GLY A 279 17.87 16.61 -22.75
C GLY A 279 18.16 18.08 -22.46
N PRO A 280 18.93 18.76 -23.32
CA PRO A 280 19.16 20.19 -23.16
C PRO A 280 17.87 20.99 -23.39
N VAL A 281 17.95 22.30 -23.14
CA VAL A 281 16.91 23.29 -23.47
C VAL A 281 17.50 24.24 -24.50
N CYS A 282 16.73 24.62 -25.52
CA CYS A 282 17.19 25.58 -26.50
C CYS A 282 17.12 27.01 -25.95
N GLU A 283 18.10 27.84 -26.31
CA GLU A 283 18.12 29.25 -25.96
C GLU A 283 17.34 30.08 -27.01
N LEU A 284 16.35 30.85 -26.55
CA LEU A 284 15.53 31.83 -27.30
C LEU A 284 14.66 31.27 -28.45
N GLN A 285 15.08 30.22 -29.15
CA GLN A 285 14.37 29.64 -30.29
C GLN A 285 14.56 28.13 -30.38
N VAL A 286 13.65 27.45 -31.09
CA VAL A 286 13.74 26.00 -31.34
C VAL A 286 15.02 25.64 -32.10
N CYS A 287 15.81 24.75 -31.51
CA CYS A 287 17.07 24.20 -32.01
C CYS A 287 16.95 22.70 -32.33
N GLN A 288 17.88 22.12 -33.09
CA GLN A 288 17.80 20.70 -33.48
C GLN A 288 18.39 19.77 -32.41
N GLU A 289 19.32 20.27 -31.62
CA GLU A 289 20.13 19.52 -30.65
C GLU A 289 19.33 19.14 -29.40
N ALA A 290 18.25 19.87 -29.08
CA ALA A 290 17.39 19.63 -27.92
C ALA A 290 16.06 18.94 -28.26
N ARG A 291 16.01 18.21 -29.38
CA ARG A 291 14.81 17.50 -29.80
C ARG A 291 14.63 16.17 -29.07
N HIS A 292 13.48 16.02 -28.44
CA HIS A 292 12.97 14.71 -28.02
C HIS A 292 12.14 14.12 -29.15
N ASP A 293 12.82 13.43 -30.06
CA ASP A 293 12.21 12.85 -31.25
C ASP A 293 11.49 11.52 -30.94
N PHE A 294 10.36 11.30 -31.61
CA PHE A 294 9.64 10.03 -31.64
C PHE A 294 8.93 9.85 -32.99
N VAL A 295 8.73 8.60 -33.40
CA VAL A 295 8.20 8.22 -34.70
C VAL A 295 6.90 7.48 -34.53
N LEU A 296 5.86 7.97 -35.20
CA LEU A 296 4.52 7.40 -35.17
C LEU A 296 4.18 6.76 -36.52
N ASP A 297 3.30 5.77 -36.48
CA ASP A 297 2.66 5.20 -37.66
C ASP A 297 1.14 5.17 -37.49
N ARG A 298 0.44 4.62 -38.50
CA ARG A 298 -1.03 4.58 -38.53
C ARG A 298 -1.66 3.68 -37.47
N SER A 299 -0.90 2.78 -36.83
CA SER A 299 -1.42 1.90 -35.79
C SER A 299 -1.55 2.60 -34.43
N ILE A 300 -0.91 3.77 -34.26
CA ILE A 300 -0.97 4.53 -33.01
C ILE A 300 -2.25 5.38 -32.93
N LYS A 301 -2.93 5.31 -31.79
CA LYS A 301 -4.19 6.04 -31.53
C LYS A 301 -3.95 7.42 -30.95
N SER A 302 -3.01 7.54 -30.03
CA SER A 302 -2.70 8.79 -29.35
C SER A 302 -1.30 8.73 -28.72
N VAL A 303 -0.77 9.90 -28.41
CA VAL A 303 0.46 10.07 -27.64
C VAL A 303 0.14 10.92 -26.43
N LYS A 304 0.63 10.52 -25.25
CA LYS A 304 0.59 11.34 -24.04
C LYS A 304 2.03 11.59 -23.60
N ILE A 305 2.37 12.85 -23.35
CA ILE A 305 3.69 13.28 -22.94
C ILE A 305 3.55 13.91 -21.56
N LEU A 306 4.28 13.41 -20.57
CA LEU A 306 4.61 14.19 -19.38
C LEU A 306 5.97 14.83 -19.63
N GLY A 307 6.04 16.14 -19.41
CA GLY A 307 7.20 16.92 -19.79
C GLY A 307 7.52 18.00 -18.78
N SER A 308 8.80 18.34 -18.64
CA SER A 308 9.28 19.43 -17.79
C SER A 308 10.44 20.18 -18.44
N GLY A 309 10.45 21.50 -18.31
CA GLY A 309 11.61 22.35 -18.62
C GLY A 309 12.64 22.41 -17.48
N GLY A 310 12.31 21.89 -16.30
CA GLY A 310 13.16 21.87 -15.10
C GLY A 310 13.13 23.15 -14.27
N THR A 311 12.77 24.29 -14.85
CA THR A 311 12.61 25.58 -14.16
C THR A 311 11.50 26.41 -14.83
N PRO A 312 10.84 27.33 -14.10
CA PRO A 312 9.88 28.26 -14.69
C PRO A 312 10.49 29.07 -15.85
N GLY A 313 9.67 29.50 -16.81
CA GLY A 313 10.10 30.34 -17.95
C GLY A 313 10.54 29.57 -19.21
N ILE A 314 10.53 28.24 -19.16
CA ILE A 314 10.88 27.37 -20.29
C ILE A 314 9.60 26.83 -20.93
N VAL A 315 9.44 27.07 -22.23
CA VAL A 315 8.20 26.75 -22.97
C VAL A 315 8.43 25.56 -23.92
N PRO A 316 7.54 24.55 -23.91
CA PRO A 316 7.58 23.45 -24.87
C PRO A 316 6.99 23.85 -26.23
N TYR A 317 7.60 23.31 -27.28
CA TYR A 317 7.17 23.38 -28.67
C TYR A 317 6.98 21.97 -29.20
N LEU A 318 5.81 21.69 -29.76
CA LEU A 318 5.54 20.44 -30.47
C LEU A 318 5.77 20.65 -31.97
N ILE A 319 6.48 19.70 -32.58
CA ILE A 319 6.88 19.75 -33.99
C ILE A 319 6.28 18.56 -34.74
N SER A 320 5.55 18.82 -35.81
CA SER A 320 4.95 17.78 -36.66
C SER A 320 5.95 17.17 -37.65
N PRO A 321 5.62 16.03 -38.30
CA PRO A 321 6.45 15.43 -39.34
C PRO A 321 6.69 16.36 -40.54
N ALA A 322 5.75 17.26 -40.84
CA ALA A 322 5.90 18.28 -41.87
C ALA A 322 6.77 19.48 -41.43
N GLY A 323 7.23 19.51 -40.18
CA GLY A 323 8.07 20.57 -39.61
C GLY A 323 7.30 21.79 -39.10
N GLN A 324 5.96 21.75 -39.09
CA GLN A 324 5.16 22.78 -38.42
C GLN A 324 5.44 22.76 -36.92
N LYS A 325 5.29 23.90 -36.26
CA LYS A 325 5.57 24.07 -34.83
C LYS A 325 4.37 24.71 -34.15
N VAL A 326 4.02 24.23 -32.97
CA VAL A 326 3.05 24.87 -32.08
C VAL A 326 3.69 25.10 -30.72
N GLU A 327 3.60 26.32 -30.22
CA GLU A 327 4.01 26.70 -28.87
C GLU A 327 2.91 26.30 -27.87
N LEU A 328 3.27 25.75 -26.71
CA LEU A 328 2.33 25.37 -25.67
C LEU A 328 2.62 26.17 -24.38
N PRO A 329 2.28 27.47 -24.35
CA PRO A 329 2.63 28.36 -23.25
C PRO A 329 1.89 28.01 -21.96
N ASN A 330 2.48 28.36 -20.81
CA ASN A 330 1.85 28.18 -19.51
C ASN A 330 0.57 29.02 -19.40
N ARG A 331 -0.56 28.31 -19.30
CA ARG A 331 -1.91 28.87 -19.16
C ARG A 331 -2.63 28.10 -18.07
N SER A 332 -3.51 28.80 -17.35
CA SER A 332 -4.32 28.19 -16.30
C SER A 332 -5.33 27.20 -16.89
N GLY A 333 -5.33 25.98 -16.35
CA GLY A 333 -6.25 24.91 -16.72
C GLY A 333 -5.95 24.25 -18.09
N PRO A 334 -6.81 23.30 -18.50
CA PRO A 334 -6.66 22.60 -19.77
C PRO A 334 -6.81 23.53 -20.99
N VAL A 335 -5.96 23.33 -21.99
CA VAL A 335 -5.95 24.09 -23.25
C VAL A 335 -6.02 23.13 -24.43
N SER A 336 -6.88 23.43 -25.40
CA SER A 336 -6.92 22.74 -26.69
C SER A 336 -6.35 23.62 -27.81
N THR A 337 -5.56 23.00 -28.69
CA THR A 337 -5.00 23.60 -29.91
C THR A 337 -4.90 22.53 -31.00
N GLU A 338 -4.31 22.85 -32.15
CA GLU A 338 -4.04 21.91 -33.22
C GLU A 338 -2.68 22.16 -33.89
N ILE A 339 -2.14 21.13 -34.51
CA ILE A 339 -0.95 21.19 -35.37
C ILE A 339 -1.13 20.24 -36.54
N ALA A 340 -0.96 20.72 -37.77
CA ALA A 340 -1.15 19.92 -38.99
C ALA A 340 -2.49 19.15 -39.01
N GLY A 341 -3.59 19.79 -38.58
CA GLY A 341 -4.92 19.17 -38.49
C GLY A 341 -5.04 18.07 -37.42
N THR A 342 -4.05 17.95 -36.55
CA THR A 342 -4.02 16.99 -35.43
C THR A 342 -4.35 17.72 -34.13
N PRO A 343 -5.42 17.33 -33.41
CA PRO A 343 -5.76 17.92 -32.12
C PRO A 343 -4.70 17.69 -31.06
N VAL A 344 -4.42 18.74 -30.29
CA VAL A 344 -3.48 18.74 -29.16
C VAL A 344 -4.18 19.32 -27.94
N GLU A 345 -4.18 18.58 -26.84
CA GLU A 345 -4.65 19.02 -25.53
C GLU A 345 -3.45 19.11 -24.59
N TYR A 346 -3.31 20.18 -23.82
CA TYR A 346 -2.23 20.28 -22.83
C TYR A 346 -2.69 20.99 -21.56
N GLU A 347 -2.04 20.67 -20.45
CA GLU A 347 -2.30 21.28 -19.14
C GLU A 347 -0.99 21.36 -18.35
N TRP A 348 -0.72 22.53 -17.76
CA TRP A 348 0.41 22.73 -16.87
C TRP A 348 0.07 22.29 -15.46
N LEU A 349 0.85 21.35 -14.93
CA LEU A 349 0.66 20.77 -13.59
C LEU A 349 1.55 21.45 -12.53
N SER A 350 2.58 22.19 -12.98
CA SER A 350 3.43 23.06 -12.17
C SER A 350 3.89 24.26 -13.03
N GLU A 351 4.78 25.10 -12.51
CA GLU A 351 5.37 26.20 -13.28
C GLU A 351 6.35 25.73 -14.37
N SER A 352 6.81 24.47 -14.29
CA SER A 352 7.83 23.89 -15.17
C SER A 352 7.41 22.59 -15.83
N SER A 353 6.32 21.94 -15.39
CA SER A 353 5.83 20.66 -15.92
C SER A 353 4.41 20.73 -16.48
N GLN A 354 4.18 19.94 -17.52
CA GLN A 354 2.93 19.86 -18.25
C GLN A 354 2.66 18.46 -18.79
N THR A 355 1.39 18.18 -19.02
CA THR A 355 0.95 17.03 -19.81
C THR A 355 0.49 17.49 -21.18
N ILE A 356 0.78 16.71 -22.22
CA ILE A 356 0.39 16.97 -23.61
C ILE A 356 -0.21 15.69 -24.17
N THR A 357 -1.40 15.77 -24.76
CA THR A 357 -2.09 14.66 -25.41
C THR A 357 -2.30 15.01 -26.88
N ILE A 358 -1.84 14.14 -27.78
CA ILE A 358 -1.99 14.28 -29.23
C ILE A 358 -2.83 13.09 -29.71
N ARG A 359 -3.91 13.35 -30.46
CA ARG A 359 -4.85 12.31 -30.89
C ARG A 359 -4.83 12.10 -32.40
N ASN A 360 -4.76 10.85 -32.82
CA ASN A 360 -4.83 10.50 -34.24
C ASN A 360 -6.28 10.61 -34.73
N THR A 361 -6.54 11.57 -35.61
CA THR A 361 -7.83 11.79 -36.28
C THR A 361 -7.85 11.22 -37.71
N GLY A 362 -6.81 10.47 -38.10
CA GLY A 362 -6.61 10.00 -39.48
C GLY A 362 -5.91 11.02 -40.38
N SER A 363 -5.27 12.06 -39.81
CA SER A 363 -4.51 13.05 -40.59
C SER A 363 -3.39 12.37 -41.41
N PRO A 364 -3.17 12.77 -42.68
CA PRO A 364 -2.05 12.27 -43.48
C PRO A 364 -0.69 12.67 -42.90
N ASP A 365 -0.63 13.72 -42.09
CA ASP A 365 0.57 14.20 -41.41
C ASP A 365 0.80 13.54 -40.03
N TRP A 366 -0.04 12.57 -39.64
CA TRP A 366 0.14 11.79 -38.42
C TRP A 366 1.37 10.87 -38.47
N PRO A 367 1.54 10.02 -39.50
CA PRO A 367 2.70 9.13 -39.57
C PRO A 367 3.98 9.93 -39.84
N GLY A 368 5.05 9.62 -39.12
CA GLY A 368 6.36 10.23 -39.32
C GLY A 368 7.03 10.67 -38.03
N LYS A 369 8.06 11.49 -38.18
CA LYS A 369 8.93 11.94 -37.08
C LYS A 369 8.35 13.19 -36.40
N TRP A 370 7.86 13.02 -35.18
CA TRP A 370 7.44 14.09 -34.29
C TRP A 370 8.59 14.49 -33.35
N ALA A 371 8.50 15.67 -32.76
CA ALA A 371 9.39 16.07 -31.68
C ALA A 371 8.74 17.01 -30.68
N ILE A 372 9.18 16.95 -29.43
CA ILE A 372 8.97 18.01 -28.45
C ILE A 372 10.32 18.68 -28.13
N VAL A 373 10.32 20.00 -28.07
CA VAL A 373 11.52 20.82 -27.79
C VAL A 373 11.19 21.84 -26.72
N TYR A 374 12.07 21.99 -25.74
CA TYR A 374 11.93 23.00 -24.69
C TYR A 374 12.79 24.20 -25.03
N VAL A 375 12.24 25.40 -24.88
CA VAL A 375 12.90 26.66 -25.22
C VAL A 375 12.86 27.60 -24.02
N ASP A 376 14.03 28.02 -23.56
CA ASP A 376 14.15 29.15 -22.64
C ASP A 376 13.93 30.44 -23.43
N THR A 377 12.70 30.95 -23.35
CA THR A 377 12.29 32.19 -24.03
C THR A 377 12.93 33.44 -23.44
N THR A 378 13.56 33.34 -22.27
CA THR A 378 14.15 34.48 -21.56
C THR A 378 15.67 34.56 -21.75
N GLY A 379 16.32 33.46 -22.09
CA GLY A 379 17.78 33.32 -22.14
C GLY A 379 18.45 33.35 -20.75
N GLN A 380 17.69 33.24 -19.67
CA GLN A 380 18.19 33.33 -18.29
C GLN A 380 18.54 31.97 -17.67
N HIS A 381 18.24 30.87 -18.36
CA HIS A 381 18.37 29.50 -17.88
C HIS A 381 19.18 28.60 -18.84
N PRO A 382 20.43 28.98 -19.19
CA PRO A 382 21.24 28.23 -20.17
C PRO A 382 21.61 26.81 -19.70
N ASP A 383 21.62 26.56 -18.39
CA ASP A 383 21.94 25.26 -17.79
C ASP A 383 20.70 24.39 -17.53
N ALA A 384 19.52 24.82 -17.98
CA ALA A 384 18.30 24.06 -17.75
C ALA A 384 18.28 22.74 -18.51
N VAL A 385 17.68 21.72 -17.88
CA VAL A 385 17.58 20.37 -18.43
C VAL A 385 16.11 20.02 -18.56
N SER A 386 15.70 19.72 -19.78
CA SER A 386 14.37 19.20 -20.04
C SER A 386 14.26 17.73 -19.67
N ARG A 387 13.09 17.30 -19.23
CA ARG A 387 12.76 15.90 -18.93
C ARG A 387 11.45 15.54 -19.60
N VAL A 388 11.40 14.41 -20.29
CA VAL A 388 10.17 13.93 -20.96
C VAL A 388 9.95 12.45 -20.75
N SER A 389 8.69 12.06 -20.63
CA SER A 389 8.19 10.70 -20.66
C SER A 389 7.09 10.66 -21.72
N ILE A 390 7.22 9.78 -22.72
CA ILE A 390 6.34 9.78 -23.91
C ILE A 390 5.63 8.43 -23.97
N HIS A 391 4.35 8.38 -23.62
CA HIS A 391 3.51 7.22 -23.77
C HIS A 391 2.91 7.20 -25.18
N ILE A 392 3.22 6.16 -25.93
CA ILE A 392 2.73 5.94 -27.30
C ILE A 392 1.67 4.85 -27.21
N ILE A 393 0.42 5.25 -27.23
CA ILE A 393 -0.70 4.38 -26.86
C ILE A 393 -1.03 3.48 -28.05
N THR A 394 -0.55 2.24 -27.96
CA THR A 394 -1.03 1.08 -28.73
C THR A 394 -2.03 0.30 -27.89
N ASP A 395 -3.11 -0.16 -28.51
CA ASP A 395 -4.10 -1.00 -27.84
C ASP A 395 -3.87 -2.48 -28.18
N ILE A 396 -2.64 -2.98 -28.01
CA ILE A 396 -2.24 -4.32 -28.45
C ILE A 396 -1.43 -5.01 -27.36
N PHE A 397 -1.90 -6.16 -26.89
CA PHE A 397 -1.32 -6.96 -25.81
C PHE A 397 -0.98 -8.37 -26.29
N PRO A 398 0.02 -9.03 -25.68
CA PRO A 398 0.26 -10.45 -25.90
C PRO A 398 -0.83 -11.29 -25.22
N VAL A 399 -1.20 -12.41 -25.84
CA VAL A 399 -2.22 -13.32 -25.30
C VAL A 399 -1.86 -14.78 -25.54
N LEU A 400 -2.21 -15.65 -24.60
CA LEU A 400 -2.31 -17.09 -24.85
C LEU A 400 -3.67 -17.39 -25.48
N VAL A 401 -3.69 -17.80 -26.75
CA VAL A 401 -4.91 -18.12 -27.48
C VAL A 401 -5.61 -19.31 -26.80
N ASP A 402 -6.93 -19.21 -26.63
CA ASP A 402 -7.74 -20.25 -25.99
C ASP A 402 -7.27 -20.62 -24.57
N ALA A 403 -6.66 -19.69 -23.82
CA ALA A 403 -6.08 -19.95 -22.49
C ALA A 403 -7.02 -20.74 -21.53
N ALA A 404 -8.32 -20.44 -21.54
CA ALA A 404 -9.32 -21.12 -20.70
C ALA A 404 -9.50 -22.61 -21.02
N LYS A 405 -9.07 -23.08 -22.19
CA LYS A 405 -9.12 -24.49 -22.62
C LYS A 405 -7.82 -25.24 -22.31
N VAL A 406 -6.77 -24.55 -21.86
CA VAL A 406 -5.47 -25.16 -21.60
C VAL A 406 -5.48 -25.80 -20.22
N ALA A 407 -5.31 -27.12 -20.18
CA ALA A 407 -5.11 -27.87 -18.94
C ALA A 407 -3.61 -28.05 -18.66
N TRP A 408 -3.07 -27.21 -17.78
CA TRP A 408 -1.69 -27.32 -17.31
C TRP A 408 -1.61 -28.48 -16.32
N ARG A 409 -0.99 -29.60 -16.70
CA ARG A 409 -0.89 -30.81 -15.85
C ARG A 409 0.56 -31.21 -15.66
N SER A 410 0.94 -31.43 -14.40
CA SER A 410 2.24 -32.03 -14.06
C SER A 410 2.40 -33.43 -14.67
N GLY A 411 3.66 -33.81 -14.91
CA GLY A 411 4.04 -35.14 -15.40
C GLY A 411 3.88 -35.34 -16.91
N GLN A 412 3.55 -34.30 -17.68
CA GLN A 412 3.41 -34.39 -19.14
C GLN A 412 3.79 -33.08 -19.85
N ALA A 413 4.01 -33.15 -21.16
CA ALA A 413 4.16 -31.96 -21.99
C ALA A 413 2.79 -31.42 -22.43
N VAL A 414 2.58 -30.11 -22.28
CA VAL A 414 1.43 -29.39 -22.84
C VAL A 414 1.77 -29.01 -24.28
N LYS A 415 1.02 -29.55 -25.24
CA LYS A 415 1.33 -29.38 -26.67
C LYS A 415 0.46 -28.33 -27.33
N GLY A 416 1.02 -27.65 -28.34
CA GLY A 416 0.25 -26.79 -29.25
C GLY A 416 -0.20 -25.46 -28.63
N LEU A 417 0.52 -24.97 -27.62
CA LEU A 417 0.29 -23.63 -27.05
C LEU A 417 0.53 -22.59 -28.13
N THR A 418 -0.45 -21.71 -28.35
CA THR A 418 -0.38 -20.68 -29.37
C THR A 418 -0.45 -19.30 -28.72
N PHE A 419 0.60 -18.51 -28.90
CA PHE A 419 0.66 -17.14 -28.40
C PHE A 419 0.40 -16.17 -29.55
N GLY A 420 -0.48 -15.21 -29.32
CA GLY A 420 -0.93 -14.25 -30.30
C GLY A 420 -0.97 -12.83 -29.76
N LEU A 421 -1.67 -11.96 -30.48
CA LEU A 421 -1.92 -10.58 -30.12
C LEU A 421 -3.43 -10.36 -29.99
N ALA A 422 -3.83 -9.53 -29.05
CA ALA A 422 -5.21 -9.08 -28.90
C ALA A 422 -5.26 -7.58 -28.58
N ASP A 423 -6.39 -6.94 -28.86
CA ASP A 423 -6.63 -5.57 -28.42
C ASP A 423 -6.97 -5.48 -26.92
N GLY A 424 -7.12 -4.27 -26.39
CA GLY A 424 -7.46 -4.06 -24.97
C GLY A 424 -8.80 -4.68 -24.56
N GLN A 425 -9.68 -4.94 -25.54
CA GLN A 425 -10.99 -5.57 -25.36
C GLN A 425 -10.94 -7.09 -25.57
N GLY A 426 -9.78 -7.65 -25.91
CA GLY A 426 -9.56 -9.09 -26.09
C GLY A 426 -9.86 -9.60 -27.50
N ASN A 427 -10.11 -8.74 -28.48
CA ASN A 427 -10.30 -9.19 -29.87
C ASN A 427 -8.95 -9.54 -30.50
N PRO A 428 -8.85 -10.64 -31.27
CA PRO A 428 -7.60 -11.02 -31.92
C PRO A 428 -7.08 -9.96 -32.90
N VAL A 429 -5.79 -9.63 -32.80
CA VAL A 429 -5.06 -8.76 -33.73
C VAL A 429 -4.11 -9.61 -34.56
N LYS A 430 -4.16 -9.48 -35.89
CA LYS A 430 -3.22 -10.21 -36.75
C LYS A 430 -1.85 -9.52 -36.69
N PRO A 431 -0.75 -10.25 -36.46
CA PRO A 431 0.58 -9.63 -36.45
C PRO A 431 0.90 -8.86 -37.74
N GLY A 432 0.40 -9.33 -38.89
CA GLY A 432 0.54 -8.67 -40.19
C GLY A 432 -0.05 -7.26 -40.27
N ASP A 433 -1.06 -6.95 -39.45
CA ASP A 433 -1.75 -5.65 -39.47
C ASP A 433 -0.95 -4.54 -38.76
N LEU A 434 0.09 -4.91 -37.98
CA LEU A 434 1.02 -3.96 -37.40
C LEU A 434 1.83 -3.29 -38.51
N ALA A 435 1.87 -1.97 -38.58
CA ALA A 435 2.67 -1.27 -39.59
C ALA A 435 4.18 -1.49 -39.38
N GLY A 436 4.61 -1.50 -38.11
CA GLY A 436 5.99 -1.75 -37.73
C GLY A 436 6.33 -3.22 -37.46
N THR A 437 7.27 -3.42 -36.54
CA THR A 437 7.74 -4.74 -36.11
C THR A 437 7.32 -5.03 -34.68
N ALA A 438 7.36 -6.30 -34.29
CA ALA A 438 7.06 -6.74 -32.94
C ALA A 438 7.93 -7.94 -32.57
N THR A 439 8.27 -8.05 -31.29
CA THR A 439 8.91 -9.22 -30.70
C THR A 439 8.14 -9.67 -29.47
N LEU A 440 7.87 -10.98 -29.38
CA LEU A 440 7.10 -11.59 -28.30
C LEU A 440 7.97 -12.58 -27.50
N SER A 441 7.93 -12.48 -26.18
CA SER A 441 8.53 -13.46 -25.27
C SER A 441 7.45 -14.03 -24.34
N ALA A 442 7.63 -15.26 -23.90
CA ALA A 442 6.74 -15.92 -22.95
C ALA A 442 7.53 -16.92 -22.08
N VAL A 443 7.32 -16.86 -20.78
CA VAL A 443 7.95 -17.73 -19.79
C VAL A 443 6.90 -18.21 -18.79
N LEU A 444 6.89 -19.50 -18.48
CA LEU A 444 6.13 -20.07 -17.38
C LEU A 444 7.04 -20.15 -16.15
N GLU A 445 6.63 -19.59 -15.03
CA GLU A 445 7.39 -19.53 -13.78
C GLU A 445 6.62 -20.33 -12.70
N PRO A 446 6.87 -21.64 -12.55
CA PRO A 446 6.27 -22.41 -11.47
C PRO A 446 6.91 -22.05 -10.12
N ASP A 447 6.08 -21.94 -9.08
CA ASP A 447 6.56 -21.60 -7.73
C ASP A 447 7.57 -22.65 -7.23
N GLY A 448 8.74 -22.20 -6.76
CA GLY A 448 9.79 -23.07 -6.24
C GLY A 448 10.52 -23.92 -7.30
N ALA A 449 10.32 -23.66 -8.59
CA ALA A 449 11.03 -24.31 -9.69
C ALA A 449 11.72 -23.29 -10.62
N GLN A 450 12.54 -23.79 -11.55
CA GLN A 450 13.18 -22.92 -12.55
C GLN A 450 12.16 -22.46 -13.59
N PRO A 451 12.25 -21.20 -14.08
CA PRO A 451 11.43 -20.72 -15.19
C PRO A 451 11.59 -21.55 -16.45
N ILE A 452 10.49 -21.76 -17.18
CA ILE A 452 10.40 -22.55 -18.40
C ILE A 452 10.16 -21.58 -19.57
N PRO A 453 11.18 -21.27 -20.38
CA PRO A 453 11.02 -20.40 -21.53
C PRO A 453 10.14 -21.09 -22.59
N LEU A 454 9.05 -20.43 -22.99
CA LEU A 454 8.13 -20.90 -24.02
C LEU A 454 8.37 -20.19 -25.35
N LEU A 455 8.67 -18.89 -25.30
CA LEU A 455 9.07 -18.06 -26.43
C LEU A 455 10.24 -17.17 -26.01
N VAL A 456 11.25 -17.06 -26.86
CA VAL A 456 12.42 -16.20 -26.64
C VAL A 456 12.50 -15.19 -27.78
N SER A 457 11.99 -13.98 -27.54
CA SER A 457 12.05 -12.84 -28.46
C SER A 457 11.65 -13.20 -29.90
N VAL A 458 10.54 -13.94 -30.07
CA VAL A 458 10.11 -14.38 -31.39
C VAL A 458 9.63 -13.19 -32.23
N PRO A 459 10.06 -13.09 -33.50
CA PRO A 459 9.69 -11.97 -34.35
C PRO A 459 8.23 -12.04 -34.79
N LYS A 460 7.67 -10.91 -35.21
CA LYS A 460 6.31 -10.74 -35.75
C LYS A 460 5.83 -11.85 -36.70
N THR A 461 6.70 -12.41 -37.54
CA THR A 461 6.37 -13.48 -38.52
C THR A 461 6.15 -14.85 -37.88
N ASP A 462 6.62 -15.03 -36.65
CA ASP A 462 6.58 -16.30 -35.92
C ASP A 462 5.54 -16.30 -34.79
N ILE A 463 4.96 -15.13 -34.48
CA ILE A 463 3.82 -15.02 -33.57
C ILE A 463 2.65 -15.83 -34.11
N GLY A 464 2.06 -16.69 -33.28
CA GLY A 464 1.00 -17.62 -33.65
C GLY A 464 1.48 -19.02 -34.04
N LYS A 465 2.80 -19.27 -34.11
CA LYS A 465 3.32 -20.65 -34.27
C LYS A 465 3.17 -21.44 -32.97
N PRO A 466 2.73 -22.71 -33.02
CA PRO A 466 2.52 -23.52 -31.82
C PRO A 466 3.84 -23.89 -31.16
N VAL A 467 3.88 -23.84 -29.84
CA VAL A 467 4.98 -24.32 -28.99
C VAL A 467 4.48 -25.31 -27.93
N ASN A 468 5.41 -25.98 -27.26
CA ASN A 468 5.10 -26.93 -26.20
C ASN A 468 5.73 -26.47 -24.88
N ALA A 469 5.05 -26.74 -23.76
CA ALA A 469 5.62 -26.59 -22.43
C ALA A 469 5.91 -27.97 -21.84
N ASP A 470 7.12 -28.21 -21.34
CA ASP A 470 7.48 -29.45 -20.67
C ASP A 470 7.21 -29.34 -19.16
N LEU A 471 6.20 -30.06 -18.66
CA LEU A 471 5.87 -30.12 -17.24
C LEU A 471 6.16 -31.50 -16.63
N THR A 472 7.00 -32.31 -17.27
CA THR A 472 7.28 -33.70 -16.83
C THR A 472 7.90 -33.79 -15.44
N THR A 473 8.71 -32.79 -15.06
CA THR A 473 9.39 -32.70 -13.75
C THR A 473 8.82 -31.63 -12.83
N VAL A 474 7.79 -30.91 -13.26
CA VAL A 474 7.20 -29.79 -12.51
C VAL A 474 6.15 -30.31 -11.52
N LYS A 475 6.23 -29.86 -10.27
CA LYS A 475 5.25 -30.19 -9.24
C LYS A 475 3.91 -29.47 -9.52
N PRO A 476 2.76 -30.04 -9.10
CA PRO A 476 1.50 -29.31 -9.09
C PRO A 476 1.59 -28.13 -8.13
N GLY A 477 0.90 -27.05 -8.46
CA GLY A 477 0.98 -25.81 -7.68
C GLY A 477 0.67 -24.59 -8.53
N HIS A 478 0.86 -23.42 -7.92
CA HIS A 478 0.74 -22.15 -8.60
C HIS A 478 1.96 -21.91 -9.52
N ALA A 479 1.72 -21.20 -10.61
CA ALA A 479 2.72 -20.74 -11.56
C ALA A 479 2.27 -19.41 -12.17
N THR A 480 3.20 -18.59 -12.62
CA THR A 480 2.91 -17.37 -13.38
C THR A 480 3.33 -17.54 -14.83
N LEU A 481 2.42 -17.34 -15.79
CA LEU A 481 2.76 -17.20 -17.19
C LEU A 481 2.98 -15.72 -17.50
N ARG A 482 4.24 -15.32 -17.69
CA ARG A 482 4.60 -13.95 -18.10
C ARG A 482 4.79 -13.90 -19.60
N MET A 483 4.14 -12.93 -20.23
CA MET A 483 4.30 -12.62 -21.65
C MET A 483 4.74 -11.17 -21.78
N SER A 484 5.65 -10.90 -22.71
CA SER A 484 6.21 -9.57 -22.94
C SER A 484 6.21 -9.27 -24.43
N LEU A 485 5.57 -8.16 -24.83
CA LEU A 485 5.47 -7.70 -26.20
C LEU A 485 6.19 -6.37 -26.37
N THR A 486 7.22 -6.34 -27.21
CA THR A 486 7.85 -5.08 -27.63
C THR A 486 7.41 -4.77 -29.05
N ILE A 487 6.86 -3.58 -29.26
CA ILE A 487 6.47 -3.06 -30.58
C ILE A 487 7.46 -1.97 -30.98
N THR A 488 7.89 -1.97 -32.23
CA THR A 488 8.60 -0.85 -32.84
C THR A 488 7.74 -0.31 -33.97
N THR A 489 7.42 0.99 -33.95
CA THR A 489 6.62 1.62 -35.02
C THR A 489 7.29 1.51 -36.38
N ALA A 490 6.53 1.72 -37.46
CA ALA A 490 7.10 1.79 -38.80
C ALA A 490 8.10 2.96 -38.90
N ALA A 491 9.17 2.79 -39.68
CA ALA A 491 10.13 3.84 -39.91
C ALA A 491 9.48 5.05 -40.61
N ALA A 492 9.93 6.25 -40.26
CA ALA A 492 9.50 7.46 -40.95
C ALA A 492 10.19 7.52 -42.31
N THR A 493 9.43 7.77 -43.37
CA THR A 493 9.93 7.93 -44.73
C THR A 493 9.61 9.31 -45.29
N ASP A 494 10.46 9.83 -46.17
CA ASP A 494 10.12 11.00 -46.97
C ASP A 494 9.12 10.65 -48.09
N ARG A 495 8.77 11.65 -48.91
CA ARG A 495 7.85 11.49 -50.05
C ARG A 495 8.39 10.56 -51.15
N SER A 496 9.70 10.32 -51.20
CA SER A 496 10.33 9.39 -52.14
C SER A 496 10.38 7.95 -51.61
N GLY A 497 9.95 7.74 -50.36
CA GLY A 497 10.00 6.45 -49.67
C GLY A 497 11.35 6.17 -49.00
N ALA A 498 12.30 7.12 -49.02
CA ALA A 498 13.57 6.96 -48.32
C ALA A 498 13.36 7.13 -46.81
N GLN A 499 13.98 6.24 -46.03
CA GLN A 499 13.89 6.31 -44.57
C GLN A 499 14.61 7.56 -44.04
N ILE A 500 13.90 8.39 -43.30
CA ILE A 500 14.42 9.60 -42.64
C ILE A 500 14.65 9.41 -41.15
N ALA A 501 13.97 8.44 -40.52
CA ALA A 501 14.22 8.05 -39.13
C ALA A 501 13.76 6.61 -38.89
N PRO A 502 14.46 5.84 -38.02
CA PRO A 502 13.98 4.53 -37.60
C PRO A 502 12.67 4.65 -36.81
N GLY A 503 11.90 3.56 -36.77
CA GLY A 503 10.74 3.45 -35.91
C GLY A 503 11.10 3.62 -34.43
N THR A 504 10.11 4.00 -33.63
CA THR A 504 10.26 4.09 -32.17
C THR A 504 9.94 2.76 -31.54
N THR A 505 10.95 2.16 -30.90
CA THR A 505 10.77 0.99 -30.04
C THR A 505 10.12 1.43 -28.74
N LEU A 506 8.97 0.84 -28.44
CA LEU A 506 8.21 1.11 -27.22
C LEU A 506 8.74 0.24 -26.08
N SER A 507 8.57 0.72 -24.85
CA SER A 507 8.71 -0.12 -23.66
C SER A 507 7.80 -1.34 -23.76
N PRO A 508 8.23 -2.50 -23.21
CA PRO A 508 7.45 -3.72 -23.32
C PRO A 508 6.07 -3.58 -22.69
N GLN A 509 5.10 -4.24 -23.32
CA GLN A 509 3.80 -4.49 -22.74
C GLN A 509 3.78 -5.90 -22.15
N ASP A 510 3.72 -5.95 -20.83
CA ASP A 510 3.76 -7.20 -20.09
C ASP A 510 2.34 -7.64 -19.69
N VAL A 511 2.12 -8.95 -19.69
CA VAL A 511 0.90 -9.61 -19.22
C VAL A 511 1.31 -10.78 -18.34
N ALA A 512 0.80 -10.85 -17.11
CA ALA A 512 1.14 -11.88 -16.13
C ALA A 512 -0.11 -12.65 -15.70
N MET A 513 -0.24 -13.89 -16.17
CA MET A 513 -1.39 -14.74 -15.88
C MET A 513 -1.09 -15.71 -14.75
N SER A 514 -1.98 -15.82 -13.77
CA SER A 514 -1.92 -16.88 -12.76
C SER A 514 -2.36 -18.20 -13.38
N ILE A 515 -1.53 -19.23 -13.26
CA ILE A 515 -1.72 -20.57 -13.79
C ILE A 515 -1.71 -21.55 -12.62
N GLN A 516 -2.73 -22.42 -12.57
CA GLN A 516 -2.70 -23.58 -11.67
C GLN A 516 -2.19 -24.81 -12.44
N ILE A 517 -1.01 -25.30 -12.07
CA ILE A 517 -0.51 -26.59 -12.54
C ILE A 517 -1.24 -27.67 -11.75
N LEU A 518 -2.08 -28.41 -12.47
CA LEU A 518 -2.92 -29.47 -11.93
C LEU A 518 -2.08 -30.75 -11.66
N PRO A 519 -2.55 -31.59 -10.73
CA PRO A 519 -2.04 -32.95 -10.57
C PRO A 519 -2.12 -33.78 -11.86
N LYS A 520 -1.38 -34.90 -11.86
CA LYS A 520 -1.45 -35.89 -12.93
C LYS A 520 -2.90 -36.33 -13.17
N LEU A 521 -3.20 -36.71 -14.41
CA LEU A 521 -4.53 -37.19 -14.77
C LEU A 521 -4.90 -38.41 -13.91
N GLY A 522 -6.13 -38.43 -13.38
CA GLY A 522 -6.63 -39.50 -12.50
C GLY A 522 -6.38 -39.29 -11.00
N LEU A 523 -5.69 -38.20 -10.63
CA LEU A 523 -5.55 -37.75 -9.25
C LEU A 523 -6.59 -36.67 -8.90
N PRO A 524 -6.97 -36.54 -7.61
CA PRO A 524 -7.87 -35.50 -7.17
C PRO A 524 -7.13 -34.14 -7.20
N THR A 525 -7.87 -33.07 -7.45
CA THR A 525 -7.36 -31.71 -7.57
C THR A 525 -7.78 -30.87 -6.36
N PRO A 526 -6.85 -30.50 -5.48
CA PRO A 526 -7.11 -29.51 -4.44
C PRO A 526 -7.37 -28.12 -5.03
N ALA A 527 -8.21 -27.32 -4.37
CA ALA A 527 -8.31 -25.90 -4.66
C ALA A 527 -6.98 -25.17 -4.37
N GLY A 528 -6.78 -24.02 -5.00
CA GLY A 528 -5.48 -23.32 -4.99
C GLY A 528 -5.05 -22.75 -3.64
N ARG A 529 -5.95 -22.62 -2.64
CA ARG A 529 -5.62 -22.07 -1.32
C ARG A 529 -6.61 -22.45 -0.23
N ILE A 530 -6.15 -22.49 1.01
CA ILE A 530 -6.96 -22.47 2.24
C ILE A 530 -6.99 -21.05 2.81
N ASP A 531 -8.18 -20.47 2.95
CA ASP A 531 -8.37 -19.18 3.62
C ASP A 531 -9.06 -19.41 4.97
N PHE A 532 -8.36 -19.10 6.06
CA PHE A 532 -8.90 -19.18 7.41
C PHE A 532 -9.61 -17.88 7.85
N GLY A 533 -9.48 -16.80 7.08
CA GLY A 533 -10.02 -15.49 7.43
C GLY A 533 -9.36 -14.90 8.68
N THR A 534 -10.14 -14.11 9.44
CA THR A 534 -9.69 -13.49 10.69
C THR A 534 -9.93 -14.41 11.88
N VAL A 535 -8.87 -14.75 12.61
CA VAL A 535 -8.91 -15.82 13.62
C VAL A 535 -8.14 -15.48 14.91
N VAL A 536 -8.48 -16.19 15.99
CA VAL A 536 -7.72 -16.21 17.25
C VAL A 536 -6.94 -17.52 17.28
N GLY A 537 -5.67 -17.46 16.89
CA GLY A 537 -4.86 -18.65 16.56
C GLY A 537 -4.73 -19.67 17.69
N ALA A 538 -4.62 -19.23 18.96
CA ALA A 538 -4.40 -20.16 20.08
C ALA A 538 -5.62 -21.04 20.40
N ARG A 539 -6.84 -20.58 20.04
CA ARG A 539 -8.08 -21.35 20.23
C ARG A 539 -8.30 -22.41 19.15
N GLY A 540 -7.50 -22.38 18.08
CA GLY A 540 -7.76 -23.15 16.88
C GLY A 540 -8.84 -22.49 16.01
N ALA A 541 -8.68 -22.59 14.70
CA ALA A 541 -9.64 -22.11 13.72
C ALA A 541 -9.85 -23.17 12.64
N THR A 542 -11.11 -23.44 12.31
CA THR A 542 -11.48 -24.41 11.28
C THR A 542 -11.61 -23.71 9.93
N GLY A 543 -10.95 -24.25 8.92
CA GLY A 543 -11.14 -23.94 7.51
C GLY A 543 -11.56 -25.19 6.73
N SER A 544 -11.67 -25.06 5.42
CA SER A 544 -11.90 -26.21 4.54
C SER A 544 -11.17 -26.05 3.22
N LEU A 545 -10.59 -27.13 2.71
CA LEU A 545 -10.00 -27.21 1.39
C LEU A 545 -10.96 -27.94 0.45
N ALA A 546 -11.42 -27.29 -0.61
CA ALA A 546 -12.24 -27.95 -1.63
C ALA A 546 -11.36 -28.88 -2.47
N ILE A 547 -11.85 -30.09 -2.74
CA ILE A 547 -11.16 -31.14 -3.49
C ILE A 547 -12.09 -31.62 -4.60
N THR A 548 -11.62 -31.61 -5.85
CA THR A 548 -12.37 -32.20 -6.98
C THR A 548 -11.78 -33.57 -7.32
N GLY A 549 -12.63 -34.60 -7.34
CA GLY A 549 -12.21 -35.98 -7.57
C GLY A 549 -11.97 -36.33 -9.05
N PRO A 550 -11.56 -37.59 -9.33
CA PRO A 550 -11.56 -38.73 -8.41
C PRO A 550 -10.30 -38.84 -7.56
N GLY A 551 -10.41 -39.38 -6.34
CA GLY A 551 -9.23 -39.74 -5.55
C GLY A 551 -9.42 -39.81 -4.05
N CYS A 552 -8.29 -39.94 -3.36
CA CYS A 552 -8.15 -40.01 -1.91
C CYS A 552 -7.16 -38.91 -1.47
N VAL A 553 -7.56 -38.09 -0.47
CA VAL A 553 -6.79 -36.91 -0.03
C VAL A 553 -6.63 -36.87 1.49
N TRP A 554 -5.43 -36.55 1.99
CA TRP A 554 -5.15 -36.42 3.42
C TRP A 554 -4.00 -35.43 3.70
N ILE A 555 -3.87 -34.98 4.95
CA ILE A 555 -2.72 -34.20 5.45
C ILE A 555 -2.05 -35.04 6.54
N ALA A 556 -0.84 -35.55 6.28
CA ALA A 556 -0.24 -36.51 7.20
C ALA A 556 0.05 -35.88 8.57
N ALA A 557 -0.26 -36.59 9.66
CA ALA A 557 -0.05 -36.07 11.02
C ALA A 557 1.43 -35.76 11.35
N SER A 558 2.36 -36.40 10.63
CA SER A 558 3.80 -36.15 10.75
C SER A 558 4.31 -34.95 9.96
N ASP A 559 3.51 -34.46 9.00
CA ASP A 559 3.93 -33.38 8.13
C ASP A 559 3.94 -32.06 8.90
N LYS A 560 4.85 -31.18 8.45
CA LYS A 560 4.95 -29.82 8.97
C LYS A 560 4.50 -28.85 7.89
N ASP A 561 3.70 -27.88 8.28
CA ASP A 561 3.47 -26.70 7.48
C ASP A 561 4.77 -25.90 7.31
N ASN A 562 4.92 -25.27 6.15
CA ASN A 562 6.03 -24.39 5.85
C ASN A 562 5.56 -22.93 5.95
N ILE A 563 5.98 -22.25 7.02
CA ILE A 563 5.61 -20.85 7.27
C ILE A 563 6.48 -19.91 6.46
N ILE A 564 5.82 -19.06 5.68
CA ILE A 564 6.44 -18.03 4.85
C ILE A 564 6.51 -16.71 5.65
N ALA A 565 5.40 -16.30 6.26
CA ALA A 565 5.34 -15.08 7.06
C ALA A 565 4.39 -15.22 8.25
N ALA A 566 4.74 -14.63 9.40
CA ALA A 566 3.96 -14.75 10.63
C ALA A 566 4.21 -13.59 11.61
N PRO A 567 3.24 -13.27 12.50
CA PRO A 567 3.49 -12.39 13.63
C PRO A 567 4.53 -12.96 14.58
N GLU A 568 5.27 -12.08 15.25
CA GLU A 568 6.26 -12.50 16.23
C GLU A 568 5.60 -13.13 17.46
N GLY A 569 6.26 -14.14 18.04
CA GLY A 569 5.87 -14.69 19.33
C GLY A 569 4.67 -15.65 19.33
N ILE A 570 4.11 -16.02 18.17
CA ILE A 570 2.97 -16.96 18.08
C ILE A 570 3.36 -18.43 18.34
N GLY A 571 4.66 -18.74 18.35
CA GLY A 571 5.18 -20.09 18.52
C GLY A 571 4.98 -20.97 17.29
N THR A 572 4.81 -22.28 17.50
CA THR A 572 4.65 -23.26 16.43
C THR A 572 3.24 -23.18 15.86
N THR A 573 3.15 -23.16 14.54
CA THR A 573 1.92 -23.33 13.79
C THR A 573 1.68 -24.81 13.52
N ARG A 574 0.40 -25.21 13.49
CA ARG A 574 0.00 -26.54 13.01
C ARG A 574 -1.26 -26.43 12.20
N ILE A 575 -1.27 -27.06 11.02
CA ILE A 575 -2.47 -27.32 10.23
C ILE A 575 -2.73 -28.82 10.24
N THR A 576 -3.91 -29.22 10.73
CA THR A 576 -4.28 -30.64 10.86
C THR A 576 -5.62 -30.94 10.19
N SER A 577 -5.86 -32.20 9.87
CA SER A 577 -7.15 -32.72 9.41
C SER A 577 -7.47 -34.03 10.12
N SER A 578 -8.74 -34.42 10.16
CA SER A 578 -9.14 -35.77 10.59
C SER A 578 -8.83 -36.84 9.53
N ALA A 579 -8.68 -36.43 8.27
CA ALA A 579 -8.12 -37.27 7.21
C ALA A 579 -6.60 -37.07 7.20
N ASP A 580 -5.91 -37.92 7.95
CA ASP A 580 -4.49 -37.77 8.30
C ASP A 580 -3.59 -38.94 7.84
N ALA A 581 -4.17 -39.93 7.18
CA ALA A 581 -3.46 -41.07 6.64
C ALA A 581 -4.20 -41.62 5.40
N PRO A 582 -3.54 -42.45 4.55
CA PRO A 582 -4.20 -43.09 3.42
C PRO A 582 -5.47 -43.87 3.80
N GLN A 583 -5.53 -44.43 5.00
CA GLN A 583 -6.66 -45.23 5.50
C GLN A 583 -7.83 -44.36 5.95
N THR A 584 -7.57 -43.15 6.43
CA THR A 584 -8.55 -42.17 6.93
C THR A 584 -8.86 -41.07 5.91
N CYS A 585 -8.30 -41.17 4.70
CA CYS A 585 -8.38 -40.13 3.70
C CYS A 585 -9.81 -39.78 3.28
N LEU A 586 -9.99 -38.54 2.83
CA LEU A 586 -11.20 -38.11 2.17
C LEU A 586 -11.25 -38.70 0.76
N LYS A 587 -12.21 -39.60 0.53
CA LYS A 587 -12.49 -40.18 -0.80
C LYS A 587 -13.47 -39.30 -1.56
N VAL A 588 -13.17 -39.00 -2.82
CA VAL A 588 -13.99 -38.17 -3.71
C VAL A 588 -14.19 -38.90 -5.02
N ALA A 589 -15.44 -39.04 -5.48
CA ALA A 589 -15.73 -39.72 -6.75
C ALA A 589 -15.37 -38.83 -7.96
N ALA A 590 -15.36 -39.43 -9.16
CA ALA A 590 -15.04 -38.71 -10.39
C ALA A 590 -16.08 -37.61 -10.65
N GLY A 591 -15.62 -36.37 -10.89
CA GLY A 591 -16.50 -35.22 -11.15
C GLY A 591 -17.19 -34.63 -9.92
N GLU A 592 -17.03 -35.23 -8.73
CA GLU A 592 -17.57 -34.68 -7.49
C GLU A 592 -16.57 -33.72 -6.83
N THR A 593 -17.10 -32.75 -6.07
CA THR A 593 -16.31 -31.89 -5.19
C THR A 593 -16.69 -32.15 -3.74
N ALA A 594 -15.69 -32.44 -2.90
CA ALA A 594 -15.82 -32.59 -1.46
C ALA A 594 -14.98 -31.54 -0.72
N ARG A 595 -15.20 -31.38 0.58
CA ARG A 595 -14.45 -30.44 1.43
C ARG A 595 -13.64 -31.22 2.46
N LEU A 596 -12.32 -31.05 2.45
CA LEU A 596 -11.42 -31.54 3.48
C LEU A 596 -11.41 -30.54 4.65
N PRO A 597 -11.94 -30.89 5.84
CA PRO A 597 -11.89 -30.01 7.00
C PRO A 597 -10.45 -29.88 7.47
N VAL A 598 -10.01 -28.65 7.77
CA VAL A 598 -8.65 -28.35 8.25
C VAL A 598 -8.72 -27.45 9.47
N THR A 599 -7.80 -27.63 10.42
CA THR A 599 -7.72 -26.82 11.63
C THR A 599 -6.35 -26.17 11.72
N LEU A 600 -6.32 -24.84 11.76
CA LEU A 600 -5.12 -24.05 12.05
C LEU A 600 -5.03 -23.79 13.55
N ARG A 601 -3.86 -23.98 14.16
CA ARG A 601 -3.60 -23.64 15.56
C ARG A 601 -2.20 -23.04 15.74
N THR A 602 -2.07 -22.08 16.64
CA THR A 602 -0.78 -21.52 17.09
C THR A 602 -0.59 -21.79 18.59
N ASP A 603 0.65 -21.71 19.10
CA ASP A 603 0.91 -21.87 20.53
C ASP A 603 0.42 -20.67 21.35
N ARG A 604 0.48 -19.47 20.76
CA ARG A 604 0.05 -18.20 21.39
C ARG A 604 -0.74 -17.33 20.40
N ASP A 605 -1.53 -16.42 20.96
CA ASP A 605 -2.21 -15.39 20.17
C ASP A 605 -1.22 -14.32 19.70
N GLY A 606 -1.42 -13.84 18.47
CA GLY A 606 -0.63 -12.77 17.87
C GLY A 606 -1.49 -11.87 16.99
N ARG A 607 -0.90 -10.74 16.56
CA ARG A 607 -1.53 -9.79 15.64
C ARG A 607 -0.73 -9.71 14.34
N GLY A 608 -1.39 -9.93 13.22
CA GLY A 608 -0.81 -9.77 11.88
C GLY A 608 -1.24 -10.87 10.92
N GLY A 609 -0.67 -10.88 9.72
CA GLY A 609 -0.90 -11.92 8.72
C GLY A 609 -0.06 -13.16 8.99
N LEU A 610 -0.65 -14.32 8.75
CA LEU A 610 0.01 -15.62 8.74
C LEU A 610 -0.17 -16.24 7.35
N SER A 611 0.92 -16.67 6.72
CA SER A 611 0.91 -17.32 5.42
C SER A 611 1.96 -18.43 5.34
N GLY A 612 1.67 -19.44 4.52
CA GLY A 612 2.54 -20.59 4.34
C GLY A 612 1.96 -21.60 3.36
N THR A 613 2.53 -22.80 3.36
CA THR A 613 2.03 -23.95 2.60
C THR A 613 1.85 -25.16 3.52
N VAL A 614 0.86 -26.00 3.22
CA VAL A 614 0.65 -27.28 3.88
C VAL A 614 0.75 -28.40 2.84
N PRO A 615 1.52 -29.47 3.08
CA PRO A 615 1.59 -30.60 2.18
C PRO A 615 0.28 -31.39 2.23
N VAL A 616 -0.36 -31.52 1.07
CA VAL A 616 -1.58 -32.30 0.87
C VAL A 616 -1.24 -33.49 0.00
N HIS A 617 -1.45 -34.68 0.55
CA HIS A 617 -1.22 -35.92 -0.17
C HIS A 617 -2.46 -36.28 -0.96
N ILE A 618 -2.27 -36.63 -2.22
CA ILE A 618 -3.34 -37.01 -3.15
C ILE A 618 -2.98 -38.34 -3.82
N SER A 619 -3.95 -39.23 -3.97
CA SER A 619 -3.74 -40.52 -4.62
C SER A 619 -4.97 -40.99 -5.40
N PRO A 620 -4.82 -41.90 -6.38
CA PRO A 620 -5.94 -42.56 -7.02
C PRO A 620 -6.66 -43.49 -6.03
N LEU A 621 -7.99 -43.59 -6.13
CA LEU A 621 -8.79 -44.50 -5.28
C LEU A 621 -8.36 -45.97 -5.41
N ALA A 622 -7.96 -46.39 -6.62
CA ALA A 622 -7.62 -47.77 -6.92
C ALA A 622 -6.17 -48.13 -6.57
N ASN A 623 -5.27 -47.15 -6.46
CA ASN A 623 -3.87 -47.40 -6.16
C ASN A 623 -3.27 -46.31 -5.25
N PRO A 624 -3.52 -46.36 -3.93
CA PRO A 624 -3.02 -45.37 -2.98
C PRO A 624 -1.48 -45.23 -2.94
N SER A 625 -0.73 -46.20 -3.47
CA SER A 625 0.73 -46.16 -3.51
C SER A 625 1.31 -45.20 -4.56
N ASP A 626 0.51 -44.79 -5.55
CA ASP A 626 0.87 -43.75 -6.53
C ASP A 626 0.45 -42.36 -6.04
N ALA A 627 0.89 -42.03 -4.81
CA ALA A 627 0.58 -40.75 -4.18
C ALA A 627 1.48 -39.62 -4.69
N GLN A 628 0.90 -38.43 -4.84
CA GLN A 628 1.61 -37.19 -5.11
C GLN A 628 1.37 -36.22 -3.95
N VAL A 629 2.37 -35.38 -3.65
CA VAL A 629 2.22 -34.30 -2.67
C VAL A 629 2.01 -32.99 -3.43
N VAL A 630 1.02 -32.22 -2.99
CA VAL A 630 0.73 -30.86 -3.46
C VAL A 630 0.89 -29.92 -2.28
N ASP A 631 1.78 -28.94 -2.40
CA ASP A 631 1.94 -27.91 -1.39
C ASP A 631 0.83 -26.87 -1.60
N VAL A 632 -0.17 -26.87 -0.70
CA VAL A 632 -1.33 -25.99 -0.80
C VAL A 632 -1.08 -24.72 0.03
N PRO A 633 -1.09 -23.53 -0.59
CA PRO A 633 -1.00 -22.26 0.12
C PRO A 633 -2.12 -22.08 1.16
N PHE A 634 -1.81 -21.38 2.24
CA PHE A 634 -2.82 -20.93 3.20
C PHE A 634 -2.56 -19.52 3.69
N VAL A 635 -3.64 -18.84 4.11
CA VAL A 635 -3.60 -17.51 4.70
C VAL A 635 -4.52 -17.39 5.91
N ALA A 636 -4.14 -16.55 6.87
CA ALA A 636 -4.96 -16.16 8.01
C ALA A 636 -4.60 -14.74 8.48
N SER A 637 -5.57 -14.01 9.04
CA SER A 637 -5.31 -12.78 9.80
C SER A 637 -5.48 -13.07 11.29
N LEU A 638 -4.37 -13.10 12.03
CA LEU A 638 -4.38 -13.35 13.46
C LEU A 638 -4.78 -12.10 14.23
N THR A 639 -5.64 -12.27 15.22
CA THR A 639 -6.04 -11.23 16.16
C THR A 639 -5.68 -11.64 17.58
N LYS A 640 -5.03 -10.71 18.30
CA LYS A 640 -4.76 -10.86 19.74
C LYS A 640 -5.96 -10.31 20.51
N PRO A 641 -6.77 -11.14 21.17
CA PRO A 641 -7.89 -10.66 21.97
C PRO A 641 -7.37 -9.80 23.12
N LEU A 642 -8.15 -8.78 23.51
CA LEU A 642 -7.84 -7.97 24.69
C LEU A 642 -7.68 -8.89 25.91
N SER A 643 -6.60 -8.68 26.68
CA SER A 643 -6.42 -9.35 27.97
C SER A 643 -7.56 -8.93 28.89
N LYS A 644 -8.55 -9.83 29.08
CA LYS A 644 -9.73 -9.59 29.91
C LYS A 644 -9.33 -9.12 31.32
N THR A 645 -8.25 -9.68 31.85
CA THR A 645 -7.72 -9.34 33.19
C THR A 645 -7.24 -7.89 33.26
N ASN A 646 -6.44 -7.43 32.29
CA ASN A 646 -5.95 -6.06 32.29
C ASN A 646 -7.08 -5.07 32.02
N PHE A 647 -7.99 -5.40 31.09
CA PHE A 647 -9.15 -4.56 30.81
C PHE A 647 -10.03 -4.37 32.06
N VAL A 648 -10.33 -5.46 32.79
CA VAL A 648 -11.11 -5.40 34.03
C VAL A 648 -10.38 -4.63 35.11
N LEU A 649 -9.07 -4.82 35.29
CA LEU A 649 -8.28 -4.08 36.28
C LEU A 649 -8.25 -2.57 35.99
N VAL A 650 -8.01 -2.17 34.74
CA VAL A 650 -8.01 -0.75 34.34
C VAL A 650 -9.40 -0.15 34.47
N PHE A 651 -10.45 -0.88 34.08
CA PHE A 651 -11.83 -0.45 34.26
C PHE A 651 -12.18 -0.23 35.74
N LEU A 652 -11.83 -1.18 36.62
CA LEU A 652 -12.02 -1.05 38.07
C LEU A 652 -11.23 0.12 38.65
N ALA A 653 -9.97 0.30 38.23
CA ALA A 653 -9.15 1.42 38.66
C ALA A 653 -9.77 2.76 38.24
N ALA A 654 -10.23 2.88 36.99
CA ALA A 654 -10.91 4.08 36.49
C ALA A 654 -12.23 4.34 37.25
N LEU A 655 -13.02 3.30 37.52
CA LEU A 655 -14.28 3.39 38.25
C LEU A 655 -14.08 3.80 39.72
N LEU A 656 -12.97 3.41 40.35
CA LEU A 656 -12.65 3.80 41.73
C LEU A 656 -12.01 5.18 41.81
N LEU A 657 -11.06 5.48 40.93
CA LEU A 657 -10.31 6.74 40.93
C LEU A 657 -11.16 7.92 40.42
N GLY A 658 -12.01 7.69 39.40
CA GLY A 658 -12.87 8.73 38.82
C GLY A 658 -13.73 9.46 39.84
N PRO A 659 -14.58 8.78 40.63
CA PRO A 659 -15.35 9.39 41.72
C PRO A 659 -14.55 9.54 43.02
N GLY A 660 -13.57 8.67 43.27
CA GLY A 660 -12.79 8.67 44.51
C GLY A 660 -11.92 9.92 44.68
N ILE A 661 -11.29 10.41 43.61
CA ILE A 661 -10.44 11.61 43.65
C ILE A 661 -11.25 12.88 44.00
N PRO A 662 -12.36 13.21 43.32
CA PRO A 662 -13.22 14.33 43.70
C PRO A 662 -13.74 14.24 45.14
N LEU A 663 -14.17 13.06 45.59
CA LEU A 663 -14.67 12.87 46.95
C LEU A 663 -13.57 13.07 48.00
N ALA A 664 -12.36 12.56 47.75
CA ALA A 664 -11.22 12.74 48.63
C ALA A 664 -10.80 14.22 48.70
N LEU A 665 -10.77 14.92 47.56
CA LEU A 665 -10.51 16.36 47.51
C LEU A 665 -11.58 17.16 48.25
N LEU A 666 -12.85 16.78 48.11
CA LEU A 666 -13.97 17.44 48.80
C LEU A 666 -13.91 17.20 50.32
N TYR A 667 -13.56 15.98 50.75
CA TYR A 667 -13.34 15.66 52.16
C TYR A 667 -12.13 16.40 52.73
N ALA A 668 -11.02 16.47 51.99
CA ALA A 668 -9.82 17.21 52.38
C ALA A 668 -10.11 18.72 52.48
N GLY A 669 -10.87 19.27 51.52
CA GLY A 669 -11.33 20.66 51.53
C GLY A 669 -12.26 20.96 52.70
N LYS A 670 -13.27 20.10 52.95
CA LYS A 670 -14.13 20.19 54.13
C LYS A 670 -13.33 20.10 55.42
N TRP A 671 -12.38 19.17 55.49
CA TRP A 671 -11.50 19.05 56.63
C TRP A 671 -10.70 20.34 56.80
N TYR A 672 -10.10 20.91 55.76
CA TYR A 672 -9.34 22.15 55.87
C TYR A 672 -10.18 23.36 56.31
N ALA A 673 -11.40 23.51 55.78
CA ALA A 673 -12.26 24.67 55.99
C ALA A 673 -13.16 24.58 57.24
N ALA A 674 -13.50 23.39 57.73
CA ALA A 674 -14.38 23.23 58.89
C ALA A 674 -13.65 23.53 60.20
N LYS A 675 -13.65 24.80 60.59
CA LYS A 675 -13.31 25.28 61.94
C LYS A 675 -14.49 26.11 62.48
N ILE A 676 -14.75 25.99 63.77
CA ILE A 676 -15.60 26.92 64.52
C ILE A 676 -14.97 28.32 64.36
N PRO A 677 -15.73 29.33 63.92
CA PRO A 677 -15.21 30.69 63.74
C PRO A 677 -14.56 31.21 65.01
N GLY A 678 -13.50 32.00 64.86
CA GLY A 678 -12.80 32.60 65.98
C GLY A 678 -13.50 33.84 66.55
N GLU A 679 -14.80 33.73 66.79
CA GLU A 679 -15.60 34.81 67.37
C GLU A 679 -15.71 34.65 68.89
N PRO A 680 -15.73 35.76 69.66
CA PRO A 680 -15.87 35.69 71.10
C PRO A 680 -17.23 35.08 71.47
N MET A 681 -17.21 33.93 72.12
CA MET A 681 -18.41 33.31 72.70
C MET A 681 -18.37 33.43 74.22
N LEU A 682 -19.53 33.74 74.81
CA LEU A 682 -19.75 33.77 76.24
C LEU A 682 -20.60 32.56 76.62
N ALA A 683 -20.23 31.87 77.69
CA ALA A 683 -21.01 30.77 78.20
C ALA A 683 -20.94 30.71 79.72
N GLU A 684 -22.10 30.52 80.34
CA GLU A 684 -22.23 30.35 81.78
C GLU A 684 -23.28 29.29 82.10
N ARG A 685 -23.10 28.59 83.23
CA ARG A 685 -24.12 27.72 83.80
C ARG A 685 -24.78 28.46 84.94
N ILE A 686 -26.03 28.84 84.74
CA ILE A 686 -26.79 29.54 85.77
C ILE A 686 -27.64 28.51 86.53
N PRO A 687 -27.36 28.25 87.82
CA PRO A 687 -28.21 27.39 88.62
C PRO A 687 -29.53 28.10 88.87
N VAL A 688 -30.62 27.40 88.58
CA VAL A 688 -31.99 27.86 88.83
C VAL A 688 -32.76 26.76 89.52
N GLU A 689 -33.73 27.16 90.33
CA GLU A 689 -34.72 26.28 90.93
C GLU A 689 -36.07 26.53 90.25
N VAL A 690 -36.96 25.56 90.27
CA VAL A 690 -38.34 25.76 89.81
C VAL A 690 -39.21 25.77 91.05
N ASP A 691 -39.90 26.87 91.29
CA ASP A 691 -40.82 26.99 92.41
C ASP A 691 -42.00 26.03 92.19
N PRO A 692 -42.16 24.98 93.02
CA PRO A 692 -43.14 23.92 92.81
C PRO A 692 -44.60 24.38 92.92
N ASP A 693 -44.86 25.54 93.54
CA ASP A 693 -46.22 26.05 93.72
C ASP A 693 -46.65 27.04 92.61
N SER A 694 -45.69 27.66 91.92
CA SER A 694 -45.95 28.67 90.87
C SER A 694 -45.46 28.28 89.47
N ASP A 695 -44.73 27.17 89.34
CA ASP A 695 -44.09 26.67 88.10
C ASP A 695 -43.16 27.72 87.44
N THR A 696 -42.71 28.70 88.22
CA THR A 696 -41.79 29.73 87.78
C THR A 696 -40.34 29.31 88.05
N VAL A 697 -39.47 29.58 87.08
CA VAL A 697 -38.02 29.43 87.30
C VAL A 697 -37.58 30.55 88.20
N VAL A 698 -36.98 30.22 89.34
CA VAL A 698 -36.48 31.15 90.33
C VAL A 698 -34.98 31.00 90.51
N ARG A 699 -34.31 32.10 90.86
CA ARG A 699 -32.90 32.12 91.25
C ARG A 699 -32.78 32.89 92.54
N ASN A 700 -32.23 32.26 93.58
CA ASN A 700 -32.10 32.85 94.92
C ASN A 700 -33.45 33.37 95.51
N GLY A 701 -34.55 32.63 95.26
CA GLY A 701 -35.87 32.94 95.81
C GLY A 701 -36.66 34.06 95.11
N SER A 702 -36.25 34.50 93.92
CA SER A 702 -37.01 35.43 93.07
C SER A 702 -37.14 34.90 91.64
N PRO A 703 -38.14 35.32 90.84
CA PRO A 703 -38.24 34.92 89.44
C PRO A 703 -36.93 35.16 88.70
N PHE A 704 -36.53 34.19 87.89
CA PHE A 704 -35.28 34.21 87.17
C PHE A 704 -35.23 35.43 86.25
N ASP A 705 -34.20 36.23 86.43
CA ASP A 705 -33.78 37.28 85.51
C ASP A 705 -32.26 37.22 85.34
N MET A 706 -31.79 37.72 84.20
CA MET A 706 -30.37 37.81 83.92
C MET A 706 -29.76 38.89 84.80
N ALA A 707 -28.77 38.52 85.61
CA ALA A 707 -28.00 39.50 86.37
C ALA A 707 -26.95 40.15 85.47
N ASP A 708 -26.59 41.40 85.76
CA ASP A 708 -25.47 42.10 85.10
C ASP A 708 -24.11 41.37 85.28
N THR A 709 -24.07 40.34 86.14
CA THR A 709 -22.91 39.50 86.39
C THR A 709 -22.92 38.17 85.63
N ASP A 710 -23.99 37.87 84.89
CA ASP A 710 -24.09 36.68 84.06
C ASP A 710 -23.42 36.86 82.69
N LEU A 711 -22.97 35.76 82.10
CA LEU A 711 -22.30 35.68 80.80
C LEU A 711 -21.01 36.52 80.70
N LEU A 712 -20.31 36.74 81.81
CA LEU A 712 -19.06 37.50 81.80
C LEU A 712 -17.82 36.69 81.41
N ARG A 713 -17.93 35.35 81.34
CA ARG A 713 -16.81 34.46 81.05
C ARG A 713 -16.77 34.08 79.56
N LEU A 714 -15.69 34.51 78.91
CA LEU A 714 -15.34 34.08 77.56
C LEU A 714 -14.98 32.59 77.55
N VAL A 715 -15.46 31.88 76.54
CA VAL A 715 -15.04 30.50 76.28
C VAL A 715 -13.59 30.53 75.78
N PRO A 716 -12.63 29.93 76.51
CA PRO A 716 -11.23 29.93 76.11
C PRO A 716 -11.01 29.04 74.87
N GLY A 717 -10.01 29.38 74.05
CA GLY A 717 -9.57 28.53 72.93
C GLY A 717 -10.14 28.85 71.55
N LEU A 718 -10.86 29.97 71.39
CA LEU A 718 -11.46 30.38 70.10
C LEU A 718 -10.62 31.35 69.25
N ALA A 719 -9.52 31.91 69.77
CA ALA A 719 -8.77 33.01 69.13
C ALA A 719 -8.21 32.73 67.70
N GLY A 720 -8.18 31.47 67.23
CA GLY A 720 -7.76 31.09 65.87
C GLY A 720 -8.70 30.12 65.15
N GLY A 721 -9.92 29.95 65.68
CA GLY A 721 -10.89 28.94 65.27
C GLY A 721 -10.53 27.53 65.76
N ALA A 722 -11.52 26.81 66.25
CA ALA A 722 -11.34 25.50 66.90
C ALA A 722 -12.08 24.38 66.14
N ARG A 723 -11.64 23.12 66.27
CA ARG A 723 -12.35 21.96 65.69
C ARG A 723 -13.20 21.20 66.70
N LYS A 724 -12.92 21.41 67.98
CA LYS A 724 -13.64 20.89 69.14
C LYS A 724 -13.57 21.99 70.20
N LEU A 725 -14.66 22.21 70.91
CA LEU A 725 -14.76 23.26 71.91
C LEU A 725 -15.43 22.68 73.14
N SER A 726 -14.69 22.60 74.25
CA SER A 726 -15.32 22.23 75.51
C SER A 726 -15.82 23.50 76.20
N VAL A 727 -17.13 23.53 76.48
CA VAL A 727 -17.79 24.66 77.14
C VAL A 727 -18.19 24.21 78.53
N LEU A 728 -17.57 24.80 79.57
CA LEU A 728 -17.90 24.57 80.98
C LEU A 728 -17.90 23.08 81.38
N GLY A 729 -16.96 22.30 80.85
CA GLY A 729 -16.76 20.88 81.19
C GLY A 729 -17.61 19.89 80.40
N LEU A 730 -18.30 20.31 79.34
CA LEU A 730 -18.91 19.43 78.33
C LEU A 730 -18.13 19.54 77.00
N PRO A 731 -17.92 18.44 76.27
CA PRO A 731 -17.17 18.43 75.01
C PRO A 731 -17.92 19.04 73.82
#